data_AF-A0A940BSU9-F1
#
_entry.id   AF-A0A940BSU9-F1
#
_cell.length_a   1.000
_cell.length_b   1.000
_cell.length_c   1.000
_cell.angle_alpha   90.00
_cell.angle_beta   90.00
_cell.angle_gamma   90.00
#
_symmetry.space_group_name_H-M   'P 1'
#
loop_
_entity.id
_entity.type
_entity.pdbx_description
1 polymer ?
#
loop_
_entity_poly.entity_id
_entity_poly.type
_entity_poly.pdbx_seq_one_letter_code
_entity_poly.pdbx_strand_id
1 'polypeptide(L)'
;EFSYEDSEELGNAFEYLLSIMGSQGDAGQFRTPRHIIDMMVEITAPTKNETILDPACGTAGFLISAYNYIKKSNMDEHGKSTLVADDMTRMTKNFAGYDISPDMVRLSRVNMYLHGFTSPNISEYDTLTSLEKWDDNFDVIFSNPPFMTPKGGITPHNRYQVSAKRAEVLFVDYIAEHLNPTGRAAIIVPEGIVFQSQTAYKNLRKMLVDDNYLYGVISLPAGVFNPYSGVKTSILLIDKTLAKERDSILFVKLNNDGFDLGAQRREIKGSEIPDVVNVFKDYQNGIDVEGRENAVIAKKNEVAQQDYILVGERYARADIVIGRYPLIKISDICTVNSGFGFPNELQGEEGGSIPFYKVSDMNTPGNESIMNHSNNYVSEGVATKQRWIPASSNTVIFPKIGAAIATNKKRMLSVDSLYDNNVMGITCSTAIKKEYLYYILCSIELSKWASQSNPPSIRKSTVEEYAIPLPPLAVQEEIVVEIESYQKIIYGARQVVENYKPTIKIDPTWEAYTLGDVCHILNGSTPSKAEVKYWEDGDIPWFTIDDIRNQGRRIYETRQFITRKALEETSVKLLPPKTVLLCCTASVGEYAIAEIPLTTNQQFNGLIIKDEFADKMLPDYLFYYAQYFGQSMSRLGGSTAFKFISVRDVKTVPIHIPSVDVQKKIVDSLNVEISMVEQNKSLIEIFRQKIKDKIAEVWGE
;
A
#
# COMPACT_ATOMS: atom_id res chain seq x y z
N GLU A 1 -23.52 15.54 35.15
CA GLU A 1 -23.14 14.80 36.38
C GLU A 1 -23.08 13.33 35.99
N PHE A 2 -21.99 12.64 36.28
CA PHE A 2 -21.83 11.21 35.97
C PHE A 2 -22.43 10.42 37.14
N SER A 3 -23.47 9.61 36.89
CA SER A 3 -24.14 8.81 37.92
C SER A 3 -23.64 7.36 37.86
N TYR A 4 -23.23 6.81 39.01
CA TYR A 4 -22.82 5.40 39.12
C TYR A 4 -23.99 4.40 39.01
N GLU A 5 -25.23 4.88 38.88
CA GLU A 5 -26.43 4.05 38.84
C GLU A 5 -26.76 3.51 37.44
N ASP A 6 -26.14 4.05 36.38
CA ASP A 6 -26.38 3.62 35.00
C ASP A 6 -25.21 2.78 34.45
N SER A 7 -25.38 1.46 34.47
CA SER A 7 -24.37 0.51 33.99
C SER A 7 -23.98 0.75 32.52
N GLU A 8 -24.88 1.32 31.72
CA GLU A 8 -24.63 1.59 30.30
C GLU A 8 -23.66 2.77 30.11
N GLU A 9 -23.77 3.83 30.91
CA GLU A 9 -22.81 4.95 30.90
C GLU A 9 -21.41 4.50 31.36
N LEU A 10 -21.35 3.63 32.37
CA LEU A 10 -20.09 3.02 32.84
C LEU A 10 -19.45 2.12 31.79
N GLY A 11 -20.24 1.30 31.10
CA GLY A 11 -19.77 0.48 29.98
C GLY A 11 -19.21 1.33 28.83
N ASN A 12 -19.93 2.39 28.44
CA ASN A 12 -19.49 3.31 27.40
C ASN A 12 -18.21 4.08 27.79
N ALA A 13 -18.09 4.50 29.05
CA ALA A 13 -16.87 5.13 29.55
C ALA A 13 -15.67 4.17 29.56
N PHE A 14 -15.91 2.89 29.88
CA PHE A 14 -14.90 1.85 29.82
C PHE A 14 -14.41 1.59 28.39
N GLU A 15 -15.33 1.48 27.43
CA GLU A 15 -15.00 1.40 25.99
C GLU A 15 -14.22 2.63 25.51
N TYR A 16 -14.61 3.83 25.94
CA TYR A 16 -13.87 5.06 25.62
C TYR A 16 -12.44 5.03 26.19
N LEU A 17 -12.25 4.62 27.44
CA LEU A 17 -10.92 4.45 28.04
C LEU A 17 -10.09 3.41 27.28
N LEU A 18 -10.70 2.29 26.90
CA LEU A 18 -10.05 1.26 26.09
C LEU A 18 -9.65 1.75 24.70
N SER A 19 -10.43 2.66 24.11
CA SER A 19 -10.10 3.31 22.83
C SER A 19 -8.89 4.23 22.93
N ILE A 20 -8.64 4.83 24.10
CA ILE A 20 -7.48 5.70 24.36
C ILE A 20 -6.24 4.88 24.76
N MET A 21 -6.42 3.89 25.66
CA MET A 21 -5.32 3.07 26.17
C MET A 21 -4.73 2.14 25.11
N GLY A 22 -5.51 1.79 24.08
CA GLY A 22 -5.08 0.94 22.97
C GLY A 22 -4.07 1.56 22.01
N SER A 23 -3.71 2.85 22.14
CA SER A 23 -2.76 3.51 21.24
C SER A 23 -1.30 3.09 21.43
N GLN A 24 -0.99 2.19 22.38
CA GLN A 24 0.36 1.64 22.64
C GLN A 24 0.47 0.15 22.24
N GLY A 25 0.59 -0.08 20.94
CA GLY A 25 1.63 -0.89 20.25
C GLY A 25 2.02 -2.33 20.64
N ASP A 26 1.77 -2.87 21.83
CA ASP A 26 2.57 -4.02 22.29
C ASP A 26 2.03 -5.44 22.01
N ALA A 27 0.84 -5.61 21.42
CA ALA A 27 0.23 -6.96 21.32
C ALA A 27 -0.21 -7.42 19.92
N GLY A 28 -0.08 -6.63 18.85
CA GLY A 28 -0.59 -7.03 17.52
C GLY A 28 -2.10 -7.34 17.48
N GLN A 29 -2.84 -6.91 18.51
CA GLN A 29 -4.27 -7.08 18.66
C GLN A 29 -4.96 -5.86 18.06
N PHE A 30 -5.62 -6.06 16.92
CA PHE A 30 -6.30 -5.00 16.18
C PHE A 30 -7.65 -4.66 16.84
N ARG A 31 -7.81 -3.44 17.36
CA ARG A 31 -9.13 -2.92 17.77
C ARG A 31 -9.96 -2.61 16.52
N THR A 32 -11.21 -3.05 16.52
CA THR A 32 -12.15 -2.73 15.44
C THR A 32 -12.90 -1.43 15.76
N PRO A 33 -12.93 -0.42 14.88
CA PRO A 33 -13.69 0.80 15.09
C PRO A 33 -15.19 0.53 15.28
N ARG A 34 -15.83 1.26 16.19
CA ARG A 34 -17.21 0.98 16.61
C ARG A 34 -18.22 1.09 15.47
N HIS A 35 -18.09 2.09 14.60
CA HIS A 35 -18.98 2.27 13.46
C HIS A 35 -18.88 1.13 12.43
N ILE A 36 -17.72 0.47 12.32
CA ILE A 36 -17.54 -0.72 11.47
C ILE A 36 -18.18 -1.96 12.11
N ILE A 37 -18.02 -2.12 13.44
CA ILE A 37 -18.71 -3.18 14.20
C ILE A 37 -20.23 -3.05 14.01
N ASP A 38 -20.77 -1.86 14.24
CA ASP A 38 -22.20 -1.60 14.18
C ASP A 38 -22.74 -1.82 12.76
N MET A 39 -22.02 -1.40 11.72
CA MET A 39 -22.36 -1.71 10.32
C MET A 39 -22.46 -3.22 10.06
N MET A 40 -21.47 -4.01 10.51
CA MET A 40 -21.47 -5.47 10.33
C MET A 40 -22.64 -6.12 11.08
N VAL A 41 -22.91 -5.69 12.32
CA VAL A 41 -24.02 -6.19 13.13
C VAL A 41 -25.36 -5.84 12.49
N GLU A 42 -25.51 -4.63 11.95
CA GLU A 42 -26.74 -4.19 11.29
C GLU A 42 -27.01 -4.97 9.99
N ILE A 43 -25.99 -5.21 9.17
CA ILE A 43 -26.10 -6.03 7.95
C ILE A 43 -26.50 -7.46 8.30
N THR A 44 -25.82 -8.07 9.28
CA THR A 44 -26.07 -9.46 9.69
C THR A 44 -27.37 -9.62 10.48
N ALA A 45 -27.86 -8.58 11.18
CA ALA A 45 -29.13 -8.55 11.92
C ALA A 45 -29.38 -9.76 12.84
N PRO A 46 -28.61 -9.93 13.94
CA PRO A 46 -28.87 -10.98 14.93
C PRO A 46 -30.19 -10.78 15.66
N THR A 47 -30.81 -11.87 16.13
CA THR A 47 -32.11 -11.88 16.82
C THR A 47 -32.01 -12.53 18.21
N LYS A 48 -33.01 -12.29 19.06
CA LYS A 48 -33.00 -12.66 20.49
C LYS A 48 -32.94 -14.16 20.80
N ASN A 49 -33.15 -15.03 19.82
CA ASN A 49 -33.18 -16.49 20.02
C ASN A 49 -31.92 -17.20 19.52
N GLU A 50 -31.04 -16.48 18.84
CA GLU A 50 -29.88 -17.05 18.15
C GLU A 50 -28.67 -17.12 19.07
N THR A 51 -27.80 -18.12 18.84
CA THR A 51 -26.49 -18.20 19.47
C THR A 51 -25.46 -17.39 18.68
N ILE A 52 -24.61 -16.65 19.39
CA ILE A 52 -23.65 -15.73 18.81
C ILE A 52 -22.24 -16.03 19.32
N LEU A 53 -21.28 -16.17 18.41
CA LEU A 53 -19.86 -16.36 18.74
C LEU A 53 -18.99 -15.23 18.17
N ASP A 54 -17.96 -14.86 18.92
CA ASP A 54 -16.74 -14.25 18.37
C ASP A 54 -15.52 -15.11 18.76
N PRO A 55 -14.89 -15.83 17.80
CA PRO A 55 -13.80 -16.76 18.08
C PRO A 55 -12.43 -16.10 18.27
N ALA A 56 -12.37 -14.76 18.22
CA ALA A 56 -11.18 -13.96 18.52
C ALA A 56 -11.62 -12.62 19.15
N CYS A 57 -12.30 -12.70 20.30
CA CYS A 57 -13.19 -11.65 20.77
C CYS A 57 -12.48 -10.37 21.26
N GLY A 58 -11.21 -10.43 21.66
CA GLY A 58 -10.50 -9.27 22.19
C GLY A 58 -11.24 -8.65 23.38
N THR A 59 -11.80 -7.44 23.20
CA THR A 59 -12.64 -6.77 24.21
C THR A 59 -14.13 -7.11 24.18
N ALA A 60 -14.55 -8.04 23.32
CA ALA A 60 -15.96 -8.40 23.09
C ALA A 60 -16.81 -7.29 22.44
N GLY A 61 -16.21 -6.42 21.63
CA GLY A 61 -16.90 -5.31 20.97
C GLY A 61 -18.06 -5.75 20.07
N PHE A 62 -17.89 -6.83 19.29
CA PHE A 62 -18.96 -7.41 18.47
C PHE A 62 -20.11 -7.97 19.31
N LEU A 63 -19.79 -8.69 20.40
CA LEU A 63 -20.80 -9.27 21.29
C LEU A 63 -21.66 -8.18 21.95
N ILE A 64 -21.03 -7.09 22.40
CA ILE A 64 -21.73 -5.94 22.99
C ILE A 64 -22.60 -5.23 21.94
N SER A 65 -22.08 -4.99 20.74
CA SER A 65 -22.86 -4.35 19.67
C SER A 65 -24.05 -5.21 19.25
N ALA A 66 -23.87 -6.52 19.08
CA ALA A 66 -24.96 -7.45 18.76
C ALA A 66 -26.04 -7.48 19.86
N TYR A 67 -25.64 -7.47 21.14
CA TYR A 67 -26.58 -7.40 22.27
C TYR A 67 -27.41 -6.11 22.25
N ASN A 68 -26.75 -4.97 22.02
CA ASN A 68 -27.43 -3.67 21.93
C ASN A 68 -28.34 -3.60 20.71
N TYR A 69 -27.93 -4.15 19.56
CA TYR A 69 -28.76 -4.25 18.37
C TYR A 69 -30.04 -5.04 18.63
N ILE A 70 -29.95 -6.20 19.31
CA ILE A 70 -31.14 -7.01 19.65
C ILE A 70 -32.05 -6.22 20.60
N LYS A 71 -31.51 -5.55 21.62
CA LYS A 71 -32.31 -4.70 22.53
C LYS A 71 -33.05 -3.61 21.74
N LYS A 72 -32.36 -2.90 20.86
CA LYS A 72 -32.91 -1.82 20.03
C LYS A 72 -33.97 -2.33 19.06
N SER A 73 -33.75 -3.49 18.46
CA SER A 73 -34.69 -4.13 17.52
C SER A 73 -35.93 -4.74 18.20
N ASN A 74 -35.96 -4.79 19.53
CA ASN A 74 -37.07 -5.29 20.35
C ASN A 74 -37.62 -4.18 21.25
N MET A 75 -37.92 -3.03 20.64
CA MET A 75 -38.62 -1.91 21.25
C MET A 75 -39.98 -1.72 20.56
N ASP A 76 -41.00 -1.35 21.31
CA ASP A 76 -42.31 -0.96 20.76
C ASP A 76 -42.29 0.47 20.18
N GLU A 77 -43.41 0.89 19.61
CA GLU A 77 -43.59 2.24 19.04
C GLU A 77 -43.41 3.39 20.05
N HIS A 78 -43.41 3.08 21.35
CA HIS A 78 -43.19 4.03 22.43
C HIS A 78 -41.78 3.93 23.03
N GLY A 79 -40.88 3.13 22.42
CA GLY A 79 -39.50 2.96 22.88
C GLY A 79 -39.35 2.05 24.10
N LYS A 80 -40.40 1.31 24.48
CA LYS A 80 -40.36 0.36 25.60
C LYS A 80 -39.93 -1.01 25.11
N SER A 81 -39.06 -1.68 25.87
CA SER A 81 -38.59 -3.02 25.51
C SER A 81 -39.73 -4.03 25.46
N THR A 82 -39.77 -4.82 24.40
CA THR A 82 -40.66 -5.99 24.23
C THR A 82 -40.02 -7.29 24.69
N LEU A 83 -38.79 -7.24 25.24
CA LEU A 83 -38.08 -8.39 25.79
C LEU A 83 -38.64 -8.72 27.17
N VAL A 84 -38.96 -9.99 27.40
CA VAL A 84 -39.34 -10.49 28.73
C VAL A 84 -38.12 -10.99 29.51
N ALA A 85 -38.26 -11.20 30.81
CA ALA A 85 -37.14 -11.65 31.66
C ALA A 85 -36.48 -12.97 31.18
N ASP A 86 -37.28 -13.87 30.61
CA ASP A 86 -36.78 -15.11 30.01
C ASP A 86 -35.94 -14.85 28.74
N ASP A 87 -36.37 -13.89 27.89
CA ASP A 87 -35.59 -13.46 26.73
C ASP A 87 -34.23 -12.92 27.17
N MET A 88 -34.20 -12.05 28.20
CA MET A 88 -32.97 -11.49 28.73
C MET A 88 -32.03 -12.58 29.29
N THR A 89 -32.59 -13.54 30.02
CA THR A 89 -31.83 -14.67 30.57
C THR A 89 -31.25 -15.55 29.45
N ARG A 90 -32.03 -15.83 28.41
CA ARG A 90 -31.58 -16.60 27.24
C ARG A 90 -30.50 -15.84 26.47
N MET A 91 -30.70 -14.56 26.20
CA MET A 91 -29.73 -13.71 25.51
C MET A 91 -28.37 -13.72 26.21
N THR A 92 -28.30 -13.58 27.54
CA THR A 92 -27.01 -13.63 28.24
C THR A 92 -26.27 -14.96 28.14
N LYS A 93 -26.99 -16.08 27.91
CA LYS A 93 -26.41 -17.43 27.74
C LYS A 93 -26.03 -17.75 26.29
N ASN A 94 -26.70 -17.13 25.34
CA ASN A 94 -26.53 -17.41 23.91
C ASN A 94 -25.25 -16.82 23.31
N PHE A 95 -24.57 -15.91 24.02
CA PHE A 95 -23.37 -15.24 23.53
C PHE A 95 -22.14 -15.95 24.08
N ALA A 96 -21.17 -16.21 23.21
CA ALA A 96 -19.89 -16.80 23.55
C ALA A 96 -18.74 -16.01 22.90
N GLY A 97 -17.58 -16.00 23.54
CA GLY A 97 -16.37 -15.43 22.95
C GLY A 97 -15.12 -16.20 23.35
N TYR A 98 -14.16 -16.29 22.43
CA TYR A 98 -12.89 -16.98 22.65
C TYR A 98 -11.73 -16.00 22.47
N ASP A 99 -10.74 -16.08 23.35
CA ASP A 99 -9.46 -15.41 23.14
C ASP A 99 -8.33 -16.27 23.73
N ILE A 100 -7.17 -16.28 23.09
CA ILE A 100 -6.00 -17.03 23.56
C ILE A 100 -5.27 -16.30 24.69
N SER A 101 -5.46 -14.97 24.81
CA SER A 101 -4.79 -14.16 25.83
C SER A 101 -5.61 -14.13 27.13
N PRO A 102 -5.04 -14.57 28.27
CA PRO A 102 -5.70 -14.49 29.57
C PRO A 102 -6.12 -13.06 29.95
N ASP A 103 -5.34 -12.06 29.53
CA ASP A 103 -5.63 -10.65 29.81
C ASP A 103 -6.84 -10.16 29.01
N MET A 104 -6.94 -10.53 27.73
CA MET A 104 -8.12 -10.20 26.92
C MET A 104 -9.38 -10.93 27.40
N VAL A 105 -9.26 -12.17 27.86
CA VAL A 105 -10.37 -12.90 28.50
C VAL A 105 -10.87 -12.16 29.75
N ARG A 106 -9.98 -11.66 30.60
CA ARG A 106 -10.37 -10.86 31.77
C ARG A 106 -11.02 -9.55 31.35
N LEU A 107 -10.44 -8.87 30.37
CA LEU A 107 -10.89 -7.56 29.93
C LEU A 107 -12.27 -7.62 29.27
N SER A 108 -12.49 -8.58 28.37
CA SER A 108 -13.80 -8.84 27.76
C SER A 108 -14.86 -9.22 28.77
N ARG A 109 -14.54 -10.06 29.78
CA ARG A 109 -15.50 -10.38 30.86
C ARG A 109 -15.92 -9.15 31.63
N VAL A 110 -14.98 -8.27 32.00
CA VAL A 110 -15.30 -6.99 32.67
C VAL A 110 -16.17 -6.13 31.76
N ASN A 111 -15.79 -5.99 30.50
CA ASN A 111 -16.52 -5.17 29.55
C ASN A 111 -17.96 -5.63 29.34
N MET A 112 -18.17 -6.94 29.12
CA MET A 112 -19.50 -7.52 28.98
C MET A 112 -20.31 -7.40 30.27
N TYR A 113 -19.68 -7.57 31.44
CA TYR A 113 -20.35 -7.40 32.72
C TYR A 113 -20.90 -5.98 32.90
N LEU A 114 -20.09 -4.96 32.57
CA LEU A 114 -20.53 -3.56 32.59
C LEU A 114 -21.68 -3.29 31.61
N HIS A 115 -21.74 -4.03 30.49
CA HIS A 115 -22.83 -3.96 29.52
C HIS A 115 -24.04 -4.88 29.85
N GLY A 116 -24.13 -5.38 31.08
CA GLY A 116 -25.32 -6.08 31.59
C GLY A 116 -25.31 -7.60 31.46
N PHE A 117 -24.18 -8.21 31.10
CA PHE A 117 -24.02 -9.67 31.14
C PHE A 117 -23.64 -10.13 32.55
N THR A 118 -24.58 -10.71 33.29
CA THR A 118 -24.33 -11.14 34.68
C THR A 118 -23.35 -12.30 34.80
N SER A 119 -23.18 -13.10 33.74
CA SER A 119 -22.21 -14.20 33.69
C SER A 119 -21.68 -14.35 32.26
N PRO A 120 -20.72 -13.49 31.83
CA PRO A 120 -20.20 -13.51 30.47
C PRO A 120 -19.51 -14.84 30.14
N ASN A 121 -19.92 -15.49 29.05
CA ASN A 121 -19.34 -16.75 28.59
C ASN A 121 -18.13 -16.49 27.67
N ILE A 122 -17.01 -16.08 28.27
CA ILE A 122 -15.73 -15.93 27.56
C ILE A 122 -14.77 -17.03 28.00
N SER A 123 -14.19 -17.75 27.04
CA SER A 123 -13.24 -18.84 27.28
C SER A 123 -11.83 -18.46 26.84
N GLU A 124 -10.84 -18.84 27.66
CA GLU A 124 -9.43 -18.85 27.26
C GLU A 124 -9.22 -20.07 26.35
N TYR A 125 -9.12 -19.84 25.05
CA TYR A 125 -9.17 -20.92 24.06
C TYR A 125 -8.34 -20.58 22.81
N ASP A 126 -7.47 -21.50 22.40
CA ASP A 126 -6.81 -21.43 21.10
C ASP A 126 -7.74 -22.01 20.03
N THR A 127 -8.44 -21.10 19.35
CA THR A 127 -9.38 -21.40 18.27
C THR A 127 -8.76 -22.27 17.17
N LEU A 128 -7.47 -22.12 16.90
CA LEU A 128 -6.88 -22.71 15.70
C LEU A 128 -6.27 -24.10 15.91
N THR A 129 -5.83 -24.42 17.12
CA THR A 129 -5.12 -25.68 17.39
C THR A 129 -5.88 -26.64 18.30
N SER A 130 -6.80 -26.15 19.13
CA SER A 130 -7.56 -26.98 20.07
C SER A 130 -8.79 -27.63 19.42
N LEU A 131 -9.13 -28.83 19.87
CA LEU A 131 -10.32 -29.58 19.45
C LEU A 131 -11.45 -29.58 20.49
N GLU A 132 -11.21 -29.02 21.68
CA GLU A 132 -12.16 -29.12 22.82
C GLU A 132 -13.54 -28.54 22.50
N LYS A 133 -13.60 -27.51 21.65
CA LYS A 133 -14.83 -26.80 21.28
C LYS A 133 -15.16 -26.90 19.79
N TRP A 134 -14.56 -27.86 19.08
CA TRP A 134 -14.75 -27.99 17.63
C TRP A 134 -16.19 -28.39 17.24
N ASP A 135 -16.89 -29.10 18.11
CA ASP A 135 -18.26 -29.54 17.81
C ASP A 135 -19.32 -28.50 18.22
N ASP A 136 -18.91 -27.34 18.74
CA ASP A 136 -19.80 -26.21 19.03
C ASP A 136 -20.21 -25.51 17.73
N ASN A 137 -21.50 -25.21 17.57
CA ASN A 137 -22.02 -24.51 16.39
C ASN A 137 -22.90 -23.32 16.78
N PHE A 138 -22.89 -22.28 15.94
CA PHE A 138 -23.54 -21.01 16.22
C PHE A 138 -24.41 -20.51 15.06
N ASP A 139 -25.46 -19.76 15.38
CA ASP A 139 -26.33 -19.14 14.37
C ASP A 139 -25.68 -17.91 13.75
N VAL A 140 -24.94 -17.12 14.55
CA VAL A 140 -24.28 -15.91 14.11
C VAL A 140 -22.83 -15.87 14.58
N ILE A 141 -21.89 -15.59 13.67
CA ILE A 141 -20.49 -15.40 14.03
C ILE A 141 -19.97 -14.05 13.53
N PHE A 142 -19.39 -13.27 14.42
CA PHE A 142 -18.69 -12.03 14.07
C PHE A 142 -17.22 -12.18 14.44
N SER A 143 -16.30 -11.66 13.62
CA SER A 143 -14.91 -11.63 14.06
C SER A 143 -14.03 -10.64 13.29
N ASN A 144 -13.04 -10.11 14.00
CA ASN A 144 -11.85 -9.49 13.44
C ASN A 144 -10.62 -10.30 13.89
N PRO A 145 -10.38 -11.48 13.28
CA PRO A 145 -9.29 -12.36 13.69
C PRO A 145 -7.92 -11.70 13.49
N PRO A 146 -6.89 -12.10 14.25
CA PRO A 146 -5.55 -11.56 14.11
C PRO A 146 -4.98 -11.82 12.71
N PHE A 147 -4.40 -10.78 12.09
CA PHE A 147 -3.81 -10.86 10.75
C PHE A 147 -2.38 -11.41 10.73
N MET A 148 -1.78 -11.65 11.89
CA MET A 148 -0.39 -12.10 12.00
C MET A 148 -0.33 -13.60 12.23
N THR A 149 0.36 -14.29 11.33
CA THR A 149 0.75 -15.70 11.52
C THR A 149 2.14 -15.74 12.20
N PRO A 150 2.33 -16.50 13.30
CA PRO A 150 3.63 -16.68 13.93
C PRO A 150 4.71 -17.18 12.95
N LYS A 151 5.98 -16.84 13.19
CA LYS A 151 7.11 -17.39 12.43
C LYS A 151 7.10 -18.92 12.55
N GLY A 152 7.14 -19.62 11.42
CA GLY A 152 6.96 -21.07 11.32
C GLY A 152 5.55 -21.54 10.95
N GLY A 153 4.54 -20.66 11.05
CA GLY A 153 3.15 -20.98 10.75
C GLY A 153 2.44 -21.73 11.89
N ILE A 154 1.13 -21.85 11.79
CA ILE A 154 0.33 -22.65 12.72
C ILE A 154 0.38 -24.12 12.29
N THR A 155 0.38 -25.01 13.28
CA THR A 155 0.21 -26.45 13.07
C THR A 155 -1.22 -26.82 13.46
N PRO A 156 -2.19 -26.72 12.53
CA PRO A 156 -3.58 -27.08 12.82
C PRO A 156 -3.75 -28.59 12.92
N HIS A 157 -4.82 -29.02 13.58
CA HIS A 157 -5.28 -30.41 13.49
C HIS A 157 -5.88 -30.73 12.10
N ASN A 158 -6.27 -31.98 11.86
CA ASN A 158 -6.68 -32.46 10.53
C ASN A 158 -8.16 -32.24 10.13
N ARG A 159 -8.98 -31.60 10.97
CA ARG A 159 -10.41 -31.36 10.68
C ARG A 159 -10.71 -30.20 9.69
N TYR A 160 -9.78 -29.27 9.48
CA TYR A 160 -9.96 -28.15 8.55
C TYR A 160 -10.18 -28.63 7.11
N GLN A 161 -11.04 -27.92 6.37
CA GLN A 161 -11.29 -28.19 4.95
C GLN A 161 -10.12 -27.73 4.07
N VAL A 162 -9.46 -26.63 4.46
CA VAL A 162 -8.35 -26.03 3.75
C VAL A 162 -7.03 -26.34 4.46
N SER A 163 -6.14 -27.05 3.77
CA SER A 163 -4.76 -27.24 4.27
C SER A 163 -3.99 -25.92 4.23
N ALA A 164 -3.79 -25.31 5.41
CA ALA A 164 -3.09 -24.05 5.56
C ALA A 164 -2.25 -24.01 6.84
N LYS A 165 -1.24 -23.13 6.86
CA LYS A 165 -0.50 -22.75 8.08
C LYS A 165 -0.70 -21.29 8.46
N ARG A 166 -1.53 -20.57 7.71
CA ARG A 166 -1.80 -19.14 7.86
C ARG A 166 -3.01 -18.96 8.77
N ALA A 167 -2.86 -18.16 9.82
CA ALA A 167 -3.89 -17.92 10.83
C ALA A 167 -5.16 -17.38 10.19
N GLU A 168 -5.01 -16.38 9.32
CA GLU A 168 -6.12 -15.71 8.64
C GLU A 168 -6.90 -16.65 7.71
N VAL A 169 -6.26 -17.70 7.17
CA VAL A 169 -6.94 -18.71 6.34
C VAL A 169 -7.71 -19.69 7.22
N LEU A 170 -7.08 -20.16 8.30
CA LEU A 170 -7.67 -21.13 9.23
C LEU A 170 -8.86 -20.54 10.00
N PHE A 171 -8.82 -19.27 10.40
CA PHE A 171 -9.95 -18.61 11.05
C PHE A 171 -11.19 -18.53 10.15
N VAL A 172 -11.03 -18.21 8.86
CA VAL A 172 -12.17 -18.12 7.94
C VAL A 172 -12.77 -19.51 7.68
N ASP A 173 -11.94 -20.54 7.55
CA ASP A 173 -12.37 -21.95 7.46
C ASP A 173 -13.14 -22.38 8.72
N TYR A 174 -12.54 -22.15 9.90
CA TYR A 174 -13.18 -22.38 11.20
C TYR A 174 -14.58 -21.74 11.27
N ILE A 175 -14.67 -20.44 10.97
CA ILE A 175 -15.94 -19.71 11.06
C ILE A 175 -16.98 -20.30 10.09
N ALA A 176 -16.60 -20.65 8.86
CA ALA A 176 -17.54 -21.25 7.91
C ALA A 176 -18.05 -22.63 8.38
N GLU A 177 -17.19 -23.45 8.99
CA GLU A 177 -17.53 -24.79 9.48
C GLU A 177 -18.44 -24.75 10.72
N HIS A 178 -18.22 -23.80 11.63
CA HIS A 178 -18.93 -23.73 12.93
C HIS A 178 -20.27 -22.98 12.85
N LEU A 179 -20.75 -22.68 11.65
CA LEU A 179 -22.09 -22.14 11.43
C LEU A 179 -23.13 -23.24 11.37
N ASN A 180 -24.23 -23.06 12.11
CA ASN A 180 -25.46 -23.84 11.98
C ASN A 180 -25.96 -23.85 10.51
N PRO A 181 -26.84 -24.78 10.11
CA PRO A 181 -27.28 -24.91 8.71
C PRO A 181 -27.87 -23.63 8.09
N THR A 182 -28.49 -22.79 8.90
CA THR A 182 -29.05 -21.47 8.53
C THR A 182 -28.22 -20.31 9.08
N GLY A 183 -26.99 -20.58 9.48
CA GLY A 183 -26.11 -19.63 10.15
C GLY A 183 -25.50 -18.62 9.19
N ARG A 184 -25.09 -17.49 9.75
CA ARG A 184 -24.49 -16.34 9.05
C ARG A 184 -23.29 -15.78 9.79
N ALA A 185 -22.35 -15.19 9.05
CA ALA A 185 -21.19 -14.56 9.64
C ALA A 185 -20.76 -13.28 8.92
N ALA A 186 -20.10 -12.39 9.64
CA ALA A 186 -19.38 -11.25 9.09
C ALA A 186 -17.95 -11.22 9.64
N ILE A 187 -16.96 -11.27 8.74
CA ILE A 187 -15.56 -11.49 9.11
C ILE A 187 -14.69 -10.42 8.47
N ILE A 188 -13.92 -9.67 9.27
CA ILE A 188 -12.87 -8.79 8.74
C ILE A 188 -11.65 -9.63 8.39
N VAL A 189 -11.16 -9.47 7.17
CA VAL A 189 -10.00 -10.21 6.66
C VAL A 189 -8.97 -9.25 6.04
N PRO A 190 -7.66 -9.57 6.07
CA PRO A 190 -6.68 -8.81 5.31
C PRO A 190 -6.92 -8.99 3.82
N GLU A 191 -6.59 -7.98 3.02
CA GLU A 191 -6.83 -7.99 1.56
C GLU A 191 -6.24 -9.22 0.86
N GLY A 192 -5.19 -9.82 1.43
CA GLY A 192 -4.60 -11.04 0.89
C GLY A 192 -5.57 -12.21 0.76
N ILE A 193 -6.55 -12.34 1.67
CA ILE A 193 -7.61 -13.38 1.61
C ILE A 193 -8.39 -13.28 0.31
N VAL A 194 -8.69 -12.08 -0.17
CA VAL A 194 -9.56 -11.88 -1.33
C VAL A 194 -8.84 -12.06 -2.68
N PHE A 195 -7.50 -11.94 -2.78
CA PHE A 195 -6.84 -12.01 -4.10
C PHE A 195 -5.54 -12.83 -4.20
N GLN A 196 -4.88 -13.22 -3.10
CA GLN A 196 -3.58 -13.88 -3.21
C GLN A 196 -3.65 -15.21 -3.98
N SER A 197 -2.66 -15.45 -4.83
CA SER A 197 -2.58 -16.62 -5.72
C SER A 197 -2.03 -17.89 -5.04
N GLN A 198 -1.51 -17.78 -3.81
CA GLN A 198 -1.05 -18.93 -3.04
C GLN A 198 -2.18 -19.96 -2.86
N THR A 199 -1.85 -21.25 -2.97
CA THR A 199 -2.83 -22.36 -3.03
C THR A 199 -3.82 -22.35 -1.88
N ALA A 200 -3.39 -22.13 -0.64
CA ALA A 200 -4.28 -22.12 0.52
C ALA A 200 -5.35 -21.01 0.43
N TYR A 201 -4.96 -19.80 0.02
CA TYR A 201 -5.88 -18.67 -0.16
C TYR A 201 -6.87 -18.93 -1.31
N LYS A 202 -6.39 -19.47 -2.44
CA LYS A 202 -7.26 -19.84 -3.57
C LYS A 202 -8.24 -20.94 -3.18
N ASN A 203 -7.79 -21.96 -2.45
CA ASN A 203 -8.65 -23.06 -1.99
C ASN A 203 -9.71 -22.57 -1.00
N LEU A 204 -9.37 -21.66 -0.09
CA LEU A 204 -10.33 -21.02 0.80
C LEU A 204 -11.41 -20.27 0.01
N ARG A 205 -11.03 -19.41 -0.94
CA ARG A 205 -12.01 -18.69 -1.76
C ARG A 205 -12.89 -19.64 -2.58
N LYS A 206 -12.29 -20.70 -3.12
CA LYS A 206 -13.02 -21.76 -3.82
C LYS A 206 -14.05 -22.44 -2.93
N MET A 207 -13.68 -22.85 -1.71
CA MET A 207 -14.60 -23.42 -0.71
C MET A 207 -15.75 -22.45 -0.40
N LEU A 208 -15.43 -21.17 -0.12
CA LEU A 208 -16.45 -20.16 0.21
C LEU A 208 -17.48 -19.95 -0.91
N VAL A 209 -17.04 -20.00 -2.17
CA VAL A 209 -17.88 -19.77 -3.35
C VAL A 209 -18.67 -21.03 -3.73
N ASP A 210 -18.00 -22.17 -3.87
CA ASP A 210 -18.60 -23.40 -4.41
C ASP A 210 -19.49 -24.12 -3.41
N ASP A 211 -19.14 -24.06 -2.12
CA ASP A 211 -19.95 -24.67 -1.05
C ASP A 211 -21.07 -23.72 -0.58
N ASN A 212 -21.25 -22.58 -1.27
CA ASN A 212 -22.30 -21.60 -1.05
C ASN A 212 -22.31 -21.03 0.37
N TYR A 213 -21.14 -20.55 0.84
CA TYR A 213 -21.05 -19.78 2.07
C TYR A 213 -21.19 -18.28 1.81
N LEU A 214 -20.46 -17.77 0.82
CA LEU A 214 -20.30 -16.33 0.60
C LEU A 214 -21.43 -15.75 -0.26
N TYR A 215 -22.08 -14.68 0.22
CA TYR A 215 -23.06 -13.91 -0.56
C TYR A 215 -22.60 -12.48 -0.84
N GLY A 216 -21.62 -11.95 -0.11
CA GLY A 216 -21.10 -10.63 -0.37
C GLY A 216 -19.75 -10.30 0.25
N VAL A 217 -19.13 -9.23 -0.26
CA VAL A 217 -17.83 -8.73 0.15
C VAL A 217 -17.86 -7.20 0.22
N ILE A 218 -17.36 -6.64 1.32
CA ILE A 218 -17.18 -5.19 1.48
C ILE A 218 -15.69 -4.85 1.39
N SER A 219 -15.30 -4.00 0.45
CA SER A 219 -13.94 -3.47 0.35
C SER A 219 -13.82 -2.22 1.23
N LEU A 220 -12.90 -2.23 2.20
CA LEU A 220 -12.67 -1.09 3.08
C LEU A 220 -11.46 -0.25 2.60
N PRO A 221 -11.47 1.09 2.81
CA PRO A 221 -10.30 1.91 2.53
C PRO A 221 -9.07 1.51 3.36
N ALA A 222 -7.87 1.66 2.78
CA ALA A 222 -6.65 1.53 3.57
C ALA A 222 -6.61 2.65 4.64
N GLY A 223 -6.35 2.28 5.89
CA GLY A 223 -6.33 3.23 7.01
C GLY A 223 -7.64 3.32 7.82
N VAL A 224 -8.66 2.50 7.54
CA VAL A 224 -9.84 2.34 8.43
C VAL A 224 -9.44 1.99 9.86
N PHE A 225 -8.37 1.21 10.01
CA PHE A 225 -7.87 0.74 11.30
C PHE A 225 -6.72 1.58 11.84
N ASN A 226 -6.44 2.76 11.29
CA ASN A 226 -5.44 3.67 11.86
C ASN A 226 -5.87 4.17 13.26
N PRO A 227 -4.91 4.49 14.16
CA PRO A 227 -3.47 4.29 14.04
C PRO A 227 -3.00 2.84 14.28
N TYR A 228 -3.90 1.91 14.61
CA TYR A 228 -3.57 0.53 14.96
C TYR A 228 -2.96 -0.27 13.80
N SER A 229 -3.45 -0.05 12.58
CA SER A 229 -2.98 -0.73 11.37
C SER A 229 -3.29 0.03 10.09
N GLY A 230 -2.28 0.15 9.23
CA GLY A 230 -2.43 0.63 7.85
C GLY A 230 -2.81 -0.46 6.85
N VAL A 231 -2.98 -1.72 7.29
CA VAL A 231 -3.32 -2.84 6.40
C VAL A 231 -4.70 -2.61 5.79
N LYS A 232 -4.80 -2.75 4.47
CA LYS A 232 -6.08 -2.75 3.76
C LYS A 232 -6.84 -4.05 4.06
N THR A 233 -8.12 -3.93 4.37
CA THR A 233 -8.97 -5.04 4.80
C THR A 233 -10.25 -5.10 3.98
N SER A 234 -10.93 -6.24 4.09
CA SER A 234 -12.25 -6.45 3.50
C SER A 234 -13.13 -7.19 4.49
N ILE A 235 -14.44 -7.11 4.35
CA ILE A 235 -15.41 -7.87 5.15
C ILE A 235 -16.01 -8.95 4.26
N LEU A 236 -15.93 -10.21 4.69
CA LEU A 236 -16.64 -11.32 4.07
C LEU A 236 -17.99 -11.50 4.76
N LEU A 237 -19.06 -11.58 3.96
CA LEU A 237 -20.43 -11.81 4.45
C LEU A 237 -20.89 -13.21 4.02
N ILE A 238 -21.12 -14.06 5.02
CA ILE A 238 -21.53 -15.45 4.88
C ILE A 238 -22.97 -15.60 5.33
N ASP A 239 -23.76 -16.35 4.58
CA ASP A 239 -25.12 -16.77 4.94
C ASP A 239 -25.42 -18.08 4.19
N LYS A 240 -25.52 -19.18 4.93
CA LYS A 240 -25.65 -20.54 4.35
C LYS A 240 -26.99 -20.79 3.68
N THR A 241 -27.98 -19.93 3.89
CA THR A 241 -29.28 -19.98 3.21
C THR A 241 -29.25 -19.07 1.98
N LEU A 242 -28.97 -17.79 2.18
CA LEU A 242 -29.01 -16.80 1.10
C LEU A 242 -28.00 -17.11 0.01
N ALA A 243 -26.78 -17.53 0.38
CA ALA A 243 -25.77 -17.89 -0.61
C ALA A 243 -26.18 -19.12 -1.43
N LYS A 244 -27.03 -20.04 -0.94
CA LYS A 244 -27.54 -21.15 -1.76
C LYS A 244 -28.65 -20.72 -2.72
N GLU A 245 -29.45 -19.74 -2.31
CA GLU A 245 -30.56 -19.21 -3.12
C GLU A 245 -30.07 -18.29 -4.26
N ARG A 246 -28.85 -17.76 -4.16
CA ARG A 246 -28.26 -16.84 -5.15
C ARG A 246 -27.16 -17.49 -5.98
N ASP A 247 -27.17 -17.21 -7.28
CA ASP A 247 -26.11 -17.61 -8.23
C ASP A 247 -24.96 -16.58 -8.30
N SER A 248 -25.03 -15.53 -7.47
CA SER A 248 -24.20 -14.34 -7.55
C SER A 248 -23.70 -13.88 -6.18
N ILE A 249 -22.64 -13.07 -6.21
CA ILE A 249 -21.98 -12.47 -5.04
C ILE A 249 -22.00 -10.95 -5.24
N LEU A 250 -22.42 -10.23 -4.20
CA LEU A 250 -22.47 -8.78 -4.18
C LEU A 250 -21.17 -8.21 -3.59
N PHE A 251 -20.49 -7.36 -4.35
CA PHE A 251 -19.32 -6.60 -3.92
C PHE A 251 -19.72 -5.15 -3.71
N VAL A 252 -19.40 -4.58 -2.55
CA VAL A 252 -19.63 -3.15 -2.28
C VAL A 252 -18.34 -2.51 -1.82
N LYS A 253 -18.00 -1.35 -2.39
CA LYS A 253 -16.82 -0.57 -1.99
C LYS A 253 -17.25 0.55 -1.04
N LEU A 254 -16.64 0.58 0.14
CA LEU A 254 -16.72 1.71 1.05
C LEU A 254 -15.53 2.63 0.76
N ASN A 255 -15.76 3.90 0.47
CA ASN A 255 -14.72 4.92 0.24
C ASN A 255 -14.61 5.88 1.42
N ASN A 256 -15.75 6.23 2.04
CA ASN A 256 -15.82 7.14 3.18
C ASN A 256 -16.64 6.53 4.32
N ASP A 257 -15.97 6.20 5.42
CA ASP A 257 -16.63 5.63 6.61
C ASP A 257 -17.02 6.69 7.66
N GLY A 258 -16.80 7.98 7.39
CA GLY A 258 -17.07 9.09 8.31
C GLY A 258 -15.82 9.70 8.95
N PHE A 259 -14.63 9.18 8.68
CA PHE A 259 -13.38 9.68 9.24
C PHE A 259 -12.27 9.81 8.18
N ASP A 260 -11.32 10.72 8.40
CA ASP A 260 -10.11 10.79 7.59
C ASP A 260 -9.29 9.49 7.72
N LEU A 261 -8.55 9.14 6.66
CA LEU A 261 -7.71 7.93 6.65
C LEU A 261 -6.33 8.17 7.31
N GLY A 262 -6.15 9.31 7.98
CA GLY A 262 -4.91 9.67 8.66
C GLY A 262 -4.73 8.92 9.98
N ALA A 263 -3.54 9.03 10.57
CA ALA A 263 -3.23 8.39 11.86
C ALA A 263 -4.15 8.85 13.00
N GLN A 264 -4.70 10.07 12.90
CA GLN A 264 -5.59 10.65 13.93
C GLN A 264 -7.07 10.33 13.72
N ARG A 265 -7.48 9.76 12.58
CA ARG A 265 -8.87 9.39 12.27
C ARG A 265 -9.86 10.49 12.66
N ARG A 266 -9.67 11.70 12.16
CA ARG A 266 -10.55 12.83 12.52
C ARG A 266 -11.88 12.69 11.78
N GLU A 267 -12.98 12.97 12.47
CA GLU A 267 -14.31 12.98 11.85
C GLU A 267 -14.33 13.90 10.63
N ILE A 268 -14.93 13.40 9.54
CA ILE A 268 -15.18 14.17 8.32
C ILE A 268 -16.67 14.16 8.00
N LYS A 269 -17.07 15.07 7.11
CA LYS A 269 -18.48 15.22 6.76
C LYS A 269 -18.96 14.04 5.92
N GLY A 270 -20.06 13.43 6.36
CA GLY A 270 -20.76 12.36 5.65
C GLY A 270 -20.12 10.99 5.87
N SER A 271 -20.90 9.94 5.68
CA SER A 271 -20.46 8.53 5.75
C SER A 271 -21.33 7.73 4.78
N GLU A 272 -20.70 6.82 4.03
CA GLU A 272 -21.37 5.93 3.09
C GLU A 272 -21.90 4.66 3.77
N ILE A 273 -21.62 4.46 5.06
CA ILE A 273 -22.07 3.28 5.82
C ILE A 273 -23.59 3.03 5.70
N PRO A 274 -24.47 4.05 5.87
CA PRO A 274 -25.91 3.84 5.71
C PRO A 274 -26.28 3.32 4.32
N ASP A 275 -25.61 3.81 3.27
CA ASP A 275 -25.87 3.38 1.90
C ASP A 275 -25.39 1.95 1.67
N VAL A 276 -24.21 1.59 2.20
CA VAL A 276 -23.69 0.21 2.16
C VAL A 276 -24.67 -0.75 2.87
N VAL A 277 -25.16 -0.39 4.07
CA VAL A 277 -26.16 -1.17 4.79
C VAL A 277 -27.42 -1.36 3.95
N ASN A 278 -27.96 -0.28 3.39
CA ASN A 278 -29.16 -0.32 2.56
C ASN A 278 -28.99 -1.21 1.33
N VAL A 279 -27.85 -1.13 0.64
CA VAL A 279 -27.53 -1.98 -0.52
C VAL A 279 -27.56 -3.46 -0.13
N PHE A 280 -26.95 -3.84 0.99
CA PHE A 280 -26.99 -5.23 1.45
C PHE A 280 -28.37 -5.67 1.90
N LYS A 281 -29.14 -4.81 2.59
CA LYS A 281 -30.52 -5.10 3.00
C LYS A 281 -31.42 -5.32 1.80
N ASP A 282 -31.30 -4.48 0.78
CA ASP A 282 -32.06 -4.62 -0.46
C ASP A 282 -31.69 -5.92 -1.18
N TYR A 283 -30.40 -6.23 -1.29
CA TYR A 283 -29.94 -7.49 -1.88
C TYR A 283 -30.45 -8.72 -1.13
N GLN A 284 -30.34 -8.72 0.21
CA GLN A 284 -30.88 -9.76 1.10
C GLN A 284 -32.38 -9.97 0.88
N ASN A 285 -33.15 -8.89 0.71
CA ASN A 285 -34.60 -8.93 0.46
C ASN A 285 -35.00 -9.24 -0.99
N GLY A 286 -34.04 -9.47 -1.89
CA GLY A 286 -34.31 -9.77 -3.30
C GLY A 286 -34.67 -8.56 -4.15
N ILE A 287 -34.40 -7.36 -3.64
CA ILE A 287 -34.48 -6.13 -4.42
C ILE A 287 -33.22 -6.04 -5.29
N ASP A 288 -33.42 -5.64 -6.55
CA ASP A 288 -32.32 -5.46 -7.49
C ASP A 288 -31.45 -4.27 -7.07
N VAL A 289 -30.14 -4.51 -7.07
CA VAL A 289 -29.11 -3.52 -6.71
C VAL A 289 -28.10 -3.31 -7.84
N GLU A 290 -28.33 -3.88 -9.02
CA GLU A 290 -27.52 -3.63 -10.22
C GLU A 290 -27.57 -2.13 -10.57
N GLY A 291 -26.42 -1.53 -10.87
CA GLY A 291 -26.29 -0.10 -11.18
C GLY A 291 -26.27 0.84 -9.98
N ARG A 292 -26.33 0.34 -8.73
CA ARG A 292 -26.05 1.19 -7.56
C ARG A 292 -24.58 1.60 -7.53
N GLU A 293 -24.34 2.86 -7.15
CA GLU A 293 -23.00 3.40 -7.00
C GLU A 293 -22.19 2.55 -6.01
N ASN A 294 -20.94 2.25 -6.35
CA ASN A 294 -20.03 1.40 -5.57
C ASN A 294 -20.47 -0.07 -5.36
N ALA A 295 -21.50 -0.55 -6.06
CA ALA A 295 -21.98 -1.94 -5.98
C ALA A 295 -21.72 -2.70 -7.30
N VAL A 296 -21.25 -3.94 -7.19
CA VAL A 296 -20.99 -4.83 -8.32
C VAL A 296 -21.54 -6.22 -8.01
N ILE A 297 -22.26 -6.82 -8.95
CA ILE A 297 -22.75 -8.20 -8.83
C ILE A 297 -21.98 -9.09 -9.79
N ALA A 298 -21.33 -10.13 -9.27
CA ALA A 298 -20.65 -11.14 -10.08
C ALA A 298 -21.35 -12.49 -9.99
N LYS A 299 -21.48 -13.21 -11.11
CA LYS A 299 -21.95 -14.60 -11.06
C LYS A 299 -20.86 -15.50 -10.48
N LYS A 300 -21.23 -16.50 -9.68
CA LYS A 300 -20.26 -17.45 -9.09
C LYS A 300 -19.41 -18.17 -10.15
N ASN A 301 -20.00 -18.50 -11.31
CA ASN A 301 -19.27 -19.10 -12.43
C ASN A 301 -18.22 -18.13 -13.03
N GLU A 302 -18.49 -16.83 -13.05
CA GLU A 302 -17.54 -15.81 -13.50
C GLU A 302 -16.38 -15.68 -12.51
N VAL A 303 -16.71 -15.67 -11.21
CA VAL A 303 -15.72 -15.70 -10.13
C VAL A 303 -14.82 -16.94 -10.24
N ALA A 304 -15.40 -18.11 -10.50
CA ALA A 304 -14.65 -19.35 -10.70
C ALA A 304 -13.72 -19.32 -11.92
N GLN A 305 -14.13 -18.65 -13.02
CA GLN A 305 -13.29 -18.46 -14.22
C GLN A 305 -12.12 -17.50 -13.98
N GLN A 306 -12.26 -16.56 -13.04
CA GLN A 306 -11.23 -15.58 -12.67
C GLN A 306 -10.45 -16.00 -11.41
N ASP A 307 -10.10 -17.28 -11.29
CA ASP A 307 -9.29 -17.81 -10.19
C ASP A 307 -9.85 -17.58 -8.78
N TYR A 308 -11.18 -17.44 -8.68
CA TYR A 308 -11.90 -17.16 -7.43
C TYR A 308 -11.44 -15.89 -6.73
N ILE A 309 -10.94 -14.88 -7.46
CA ILE A 309 -10.51 -13.61 -6.84
C ILE A 309 -11.75 -12.83 -6.38
N LEU A 310 -11.82 -12.40 -5.13
CA LEU A 310 -12.98 -11.72 -4.55
C LEU A 310 -12.80 -10.19 -4.50
N VAL A 311 -12.41 -9.59 -5.63
CA VAL A 311 -12.23 -8.14 -5.79
C VAL A 311 -13.29 -7.62 -6.74
N GLY A 312 -14.21 -6.78 -6.23
CA GLY A 312 -15.38 -6.32 -6.97
C GLY A 312 -15.05 -5.66 -8.31
N GLU A 313 -14.01 -4.83 -8.35
CA GLU A 313 -13.58 -4.13 -9.57
C GLU A 313 -13.19 -5.07 -10.73
N ARG A 314 -12.95 -6.37 -10.50
CA ARG A 314 -12.70 -7.36 -11.57
C ARG A 314 -13.96 -7.86 -12.27
N TYR A 315 -15.09 -7.76 -11.57
CA TYR A 315 -16.41 -8.20 -12.03
C TYR A 315 -17.36 -7.04 -12.21
N ALA A 316 -16.87 -5.81 -11.96
CA ALA A 316 -17.44 -4.67 -12.60
C ALA A 316 -17.43 -5.10 -14.06
N ARG A 317 -18.61 -5.46 -14.57
CA ARG A 317 -18.83 -5.37 -15.99
C ARG A 317 -18.31 -3.97 -16.24
N ALA A 318 -17.31 -3.87 -17.12
CA ALA A 318 -17.19 -2.62 -17.83
C ALA A 318 -18.63 -2.39 -18.20
N ASP A 319 -19.26 -1.40 -17.58
CA ASP A 319 -20.49 -0.92 -18.11
C ASP A 319 -20.16 -0.82 -19.61
N ILE A 320 -21.15 -0.94 -20.45
CA ILE A 320 -21.07 0.03 -21.51
C ILE A 320 -21.16 1.35 -20.74
N VAL A 321 -19.99 1.78 -20.23
CA VAL A 321 -19.66 3.14 -19.95
C VAL A 321 -19.99 3.65 -21.32
N ILE A 322 -21.18 4.22 -21.42
CA ILE A 322 -21.39 5.27 -22.37
C ILE A 322 -20.40 6.29 -21.84
N GLY A 323 -19.13 6.08 -22.21
CA GLY A 323 -18.09 7.03 -21.97
C GLY A 323 -18.70 8.31 -22.47
N ARG A 324 -18.46 9.39 -21.76
CA ARG A 324 -18.86 10.70 -22.25
C ARG A 324 -18.47 10.88 -23.74
N TYR A 325 -17.49 10.11 -24.20
CA TYR A 325 -17.04 9.99 -25.58
C TYR A 325 -17.14 8.55 -26.13
N PRO A 326 -17.44 8.39 -27.42
CA PRO A 326 -17.45 7.09 -28.08
C PRO A 326 -16.06 6.47 -28.13
N LEU A 327 -15.98 5.14 -28.00
CA LEU A 327 -14.77 4.37 -28.26
C LEU A 327 -14.62 4.15 -29.76
N ILE A 328 -13.53 4.64 -30.34
CA ILE A 328 -13.23 4.54 -31.77
C ILE A 328 -11.95 3.75 -31.94
N LYS A 329 -11.91 2.83 -32.93
CA LYS A 329 -10.69 2.07 -33.21
C LYS A 329 -9.59 3.01 -33.68
N ILE A 330 -8.36 2.74 -33.27
CA ILE A 330 -7.21 3.54 -33.71
C ILE A 330 -7.12 3.58 -35.24
N SER A 331 -7.43 2.48 -35.93
CA SER A 331 -7.42 2.44 -37.41
C SER A 331 -8.44 3.35 -38.08
N ASP A 332 -9.53 3.73 -37.40
CA ASP A 332 -10.56 4.60 -37.97
C ASP A 332 -10.15 6.08 -37.98
N ILE A 333 -9.19 6.46 -37.13
CA ILE A 333 -8.77 7.85 -36.90
C ILE A 333 -7.26 8.08 -37.00
N CYS A 334 -6.46 7.03 -37.13
CA CYS A 334 -5.00 7.09 -37.23
C CYS A 334 -4.47 6.05 -38.21
N THR A 335 -3.26 6.28 -38.72
CA THR A 335 -2.53 5.28 -39.50
C THR A 335 -1.43 4.66 -38.63
N VAL A 336 -1.43 3.32 -38.52
CA VAL A 336 -0.40 2.59 -37.76
C VAL A 336 0.66 2.04 -38.69
N ASN A 337 1.93 2.38 -38.46
CA ASN A 337 3.05 1.95 -39.30
C ASN A 337 4.23 1.41 -38.47
N SER A 338 4.82 0.31 -38.96
CA SER A 338 6.11 -0.17 -38.44
C SER A 338 7.25 0.60 -39.09
N GLY A 339 8.37 0.75 -38.36
CA GLY A 339 9.57 1.36 -38.89
C GLY A 339 10.33 0.47 -39.87
N PHE A 340 11.50 0.95 -40.28
CA PHE A 340 12.34 0.35 -41.32
C PHE A 340 13.56 -0.32 -40.71
N GLY A 341 14.03 -1.41 -41.31
CA GLY A 341 15.31 -1.99 -40.92
C GLY A 341 16.43 -1.05 -41.33
N PHE A 342 17.24 -0.59 -40.36
CA PHE A 342 18.29 0.40 -40.63
C PHE A 342 19.66 -0.25 -40.87
N PRO A 343 20.19 -0.25 -42.12
CA PRO A 343 21.48 -0.87 -42.44
C PRO A 343 22.63 -0.27 -41.64
N ASN A 344 23.58 -1.10 -41.20
CA ASN A 344 24.73 -0.66 -40.42
C ASN A 344 25.61 0.36 -41.17
N GLU A 345 25.67 0.26 -42.51
CA GLU A 345 26.46 1.15 -43.37
C GLU A 345 25.97 2.60 -43.37
N LEU A 346 24.70 2.84 -42.99
CA LEU A 346 24.07 4.16 -42.97
C LEU A 346 24.04 4.78 -41.56
N GLN A 347 24.58 4.08 -40.55
CA GLN A 347 24.55 4.55 -39.16
C GLN A 347 25.67 5.55 -38.89
N GLY A 348 25.35 6.64 -38.20
CA GLY A 348 26.31 7.70 -37.86
C GLY A 348 26.69 8.65 -39.00
N GLU A 349 25.94 8.68 -40.12
CA GLU A 349 26.13 9.71 -41.13
C GLU A 349 25.67 11.09 -40.61
N GLU A 350 26.59 12.06 -40.55
CA GLU A 350 26.32 13.42 -40.06
C GLU A 350 25.71 14.36 -41.12
N GLY A 351 25.58 13.91 -42.38
CA GLY A 351 25.10 14.73 -43.51
C GLY A 351 23.61 14.62 -43.83
N GLY A 352 22.83 13.86 -43.06
CA GLY A 352 21.40 13.64 -43.30
C GLY A 352 20.52 14.78 -42.76
N SER A 353 19.42 15.08 -43.45
CA SER A 353 18.42 16.07 -43.02
C SER A 353 17.21 15.45 -42.30
N ILE A 354 16.99 14.14 -42.46
CA ILE A 354 15.82 13.43 -41.90
C ILE A 354 16.27 12.62 -40.67
N PRO A 355 15.70 12.86 -39.48
CA PRO A 355 16.00 12.07 -38.29
C PRO A 355 15.57 10.61 -38.48
N PHE A 356 16.42 9.68 -38.04
CA PHE A 356 16.12 8.25 -37.98
C PHE A 356 16.20 7.74 -36.54
N TYR A 357 15.05 7.57 -35.89
CA TYR A 357 14.99 7.21 -34.47
C TYR A 357 15.07 5.71 -34.22
N LYS A 358 15.95 5.34 -33.29
CA LYS A 358 16.01 4.02 -32.67
C LYS A 358 15.42 4.04 -31.26
N VAL A 359 15.11 2.85 -30.74
CA VAL A 359 14.66 2.68 -29.35
C VAL A 359 15.67 3.28 -28.35
N SER A 360 16.98 3.20 -28.64
CA SER A 360 18.03 3.80 -27.81
C SER A 360 17.85 5.31 -27.62
N ASP A 361 17.37 6.01 -28.64
CA ASP A 361 17.25 7.47 -28.65
C ASP A 361 16.14 7.96 -27.73
N MET A 362 15.19 7.09 -27.37
CA MET A 362 14.16 7.39 -26.36
C MET A 362 14.72 7.53 -24.94
N ASN A 363 16.00 7.20 -24.73
CA ASN A 363 16.73 7.38 -23.46
C ASN A 363 17.56 8.66 -23.44
N THR A 364 17.68 9.38 -24.55
CA THR A 364 18.47 10.60 -24.63
C THR A 364 17.80 11.72 -23.83
N PRO A 365 18.52 12.48 -22.99
CA PRO A 365 17.99 13.66 -22.33
C PRO A 365 17.38 14.64 -23.34
N GLY A 366 16.21 15.20 -23.03
CA GLY A 366 15.42 16.02 -23.95
C GLY A 366 14.49 15.23 -24.88
N ASN A 367 14.55 13.89 -24.85
CA ASN A 367 13.62 12.99 -25.54
C ASN A 367 12.63 12.31 -24.58
N GLU A 368 12.25 12.90 -23.45
CA GLU A 368 11.42 12.24 -22.43
C GLU A 368 9.95 12.08 -22.88
N SER A 369 9.43 13.07 -23.61
CA SER A 369 8.06 13.09 -24.15
C SER A 369 8.05 13.37 -25.65
N ILE A 370 8.95 14.23 -26.13
CA ILE A 370 9.06 14.65 -27.53
C ILE A 370 10.43 14.24 -28.05
N MET A 371 10.51 13.58 -29.20
CA MET A 371 11.77 13.24 -29.84
C MET A 371 12.36 14.49 -30.50
N ASN A 372 13.35 15.11 -29.86
CA ASN A 372 14.05 16.30 -30.35
C ASN A 372 15.42 15.96 -30.95
N HIS A 373 16.08 14.91 -30.46
CA HIS A 373 17.45 14.58 -30.84
C HIS A 373 17.55 13.14 -31.34
N SER A 374 18.01 12.95 -32.58
CA SER A 374 18.35 11.63 -33.10
C SER A 374 19.86 11.41 -33.09
N ASN A 375 20.29 10.18 -32.85
CA ASN A 375 21.69 9.79 -33.05
C ASN A 375 22.01 9.45 -34.51
N ASN A 376 20.99 9.29 -35.36
CA ASN A 376 21.15 8.95 -36.77
C ASN A 376 20.30 9.85 -37.65
N TYR A 377 20.86 10.25 -38.78
CA TYR A 377 20.17 11.03 -39.81
C TYR A 377 20.36 10.38 -41.18
N VAL A 378 19.40 10.61 -42.07
CA VAL A 378 19.41 10.08 -43.43
C VAL A 378 19.13 11.23 -44.40
N SER A 379 19.81 11.24 -45.55
CA SER A 379 19.53 12.22 -46.60
C SER A 379 18.27 11.85 -47.40
N GLU A 380 17.61 12.83 -48.02
CA GLU A 380 16.45 12.60 -48.89
C GLU A 380 16.75 11.62 -50.04
N GLY A 381 17.96 11.65 -50.59
CA GLY A 381 18.40 10.73 -51.64
C GLY A 381 18.44 9.27 -51.17
N VAL A 382 18.92 9.03 -49.95
CA VAL A 382 18.94 7.68 -49.35
C VAL A 382 17.51 7.22 -49.04
N ALA A 383 16.68 8.07 -48.44
CA ALA A 383 15.28 7.75 -48.16
C ALA A 383 14.52 7.38 -49.45
N THR A 384 14.71 8.15 -50.53
CA THR A 384 14.12 7.88 -51.84
C THR A 384 14.61 6.57 -52.43
N LYS A 385 15.92 6.30 -52.39
CA LYS A 385 16.52 5.06 -52.91
C LYS A 385 15.99 3.82 -52.16
N GLN A 386 15.81 3.91 -50.85
CA GLN A 386 15.27 2.85 -50.00
C GLN A 386 13.74 2.78 -50.00
N ARG A 387 13.06 3.73 -50.65
CA ARG A 387 11.60 3.90 -50.63
C ARG A 387 11.04 4.05 -49.22
N TRP A 388 11.79 4.71 -48.35
CA TRP A 388 11.36 5.05 -47.01
C TRP A 388 10.59 6.36 -47.02
N ILE A 389 9.41 6.35 -46.40
CA ILE A 389 8.54 7.52 -46.28
C ILE A 389 8.60 7.97 -44.82
N PRO A 390 9.10 9.20 -44.53
CA PRO A 390 9.06 9.75 -43.18
C PRO A 390 7.63 9.81 -42.66
N ALA A 391 7.44 9.42 -41.40
CA ALA A 391 6.17 9.65 -40.71
C ALA A 391 6.09 11.13 -40.31
N SER A 392 4.90 11.72 -40.39
CA SER A 392 4.74 13.13 -40.03
C SER A 392 5.03 13.40 -38.56
N SER A 393 5.38 14.64 -38.24
CA SER A 393 5.47 15.17 -36.87
C SER A 393 4.18 14.99 -36.05
N ASN A 394 3.05 14.65 -36.67
CA ASN A 394 1.78 14.31 -36.01
C ASN A 394 1.72 12.84 -35.52
N THR A 395 2.86 12.21 -35.27
CA THR A 395 2.99 10.78 -34.94
C THR A 395 3.43 10.58 -33.49
N VAL A 396 2.80 9.62 -32.81
CA VAL A 396 3.28 9.06 -31.53
C VAL A 396 3.96 7.72 -31.80
N ILE A 397 5.18 7.54 -31.30
CA ILE A 397 5.99 6.33 -31.49
C ILE A 397 6.26 5.59 -30.17
N PHE A 398 6.48 4.28 -30.23
CA PHE A 398 6.81 3.44 -29.09
C PHE A 398 7.58 2.16 -29.47
N PRO A 399 8.29 1.51 -28.52
CA PRO A 399 8.96 0.24 -28.77
C PRO A 399 7.97 -0.88 -29.10
N LYS A 400 8.24 -1.60 -30.18
CA LYS A 400 7.41 -2.68 -30.72
C LYS A 400 7.99 -4.08 -30.47
N ILE A 401 9.31 -4.21 -30.38
CA ILE A 401 10.01 -5.50 -30.35
C ILE A 401 11.00 -5.54 -29.17
N GLY A 402 11.08 -6.69 -28.51
CA GLY A 402 12.09 -6.98 -27.49
C GLY A 402 11.76 -6.45 -26.10
N ALA A 403 12.72 -6.58 -25.19
CA ALA A 403 12.58 -6.19 -23.78
C ALA A 403 12.22 -4.70 -23.59
N ALA A 404 12.51 -3.86 -24.59
CA ALA A 404 12.17 -2.44 -24.56
C ALA A 404 10.65 -2.17 -24.45
N ILE A 405 9.80 -3.11 -24.86
CA ILE A 405 8.34 -3.01 -24.66
C ILE A 405 8.00 -2.83 -23.18
N ALA A 406 8.71 -3.53 -22.29
CA ALA A 406 8.50 -3.45 -20.83
C ALA A 406 8.86 -2.07 -20.25
N THR A 407 9.61 -1.24 -20.99
CA THR A 407 9.87 0.15 -20.56
C THR A 407 8.65 1.05 -20.70
N ASN A 408 7.62 0.59 -21.43
CA ASN A 408 6.33 1.25 -21.62
C ASN A 408 6.43 2.70 -22.18
N LYS A 409 7.54 3.05 -22.86
CA LYS A 409 7.82 4.39 -23.37
C LYS A 409 6.96 4.73 -24.59
N LYS A 410 6.42 5.95 -24.61
CA LYS A 410 5.79 6.59 -25.77
C LYS A 410 6.42 7.95 -25.98
N ARG A 411 6.54 8.39 -27.23
CA ARG A 411 7.13 9.69 -27.59
C ARG A 411 6.39 10.31 -28.75
N MET A 412 6.25 11.63 -28.74
CA MET A 412 5.76 12.40 -29.87
C MET A 412 6.92 12.77 -30.78
N LEU A 413 6.75 12.69 -32.10
CA LEU A 413 7.72 13.27 -33.03
C LEU A 413 7.67 14.81 -32.97
N SER A 414 8.82 15.47 -33.01
CA SER A 414 8.91 16.93 -33.16
C SER A 414 8.86 17.36 -34.62
N VAL A 415 9.43 16.55 -35.51
CA VAL A 415 9.53 16.78 -36.96
C VAL A 415 9.23 15.50 -37.73
N ASP A 416 9.02 15.61 -39.03
CA ASP A 416 8.84 14.44 -39.90
C ASP A 416 10.10 13.56 -39.84
N SER A 417 9.93 12.28 -39.50
CA SER A 417 11.05 11.41 -39.14
C SER A 417 10.86 9.98 -39.59
N LEU A 418 11.99 9.28 -39.77
CA LEU A 418 12.05 7.84 -39.93
C LEU A 418 12.31 7.19 -38.57
N TYR A 419 11.99 5.90 -38.45
CA TYR A 419 12.30 5.14 -37.25
C TYR A 419 12.54 3.67 -37.57
N ASP A 420 13.25 3.01 -36.67
CA ASP A 420 13.72 1.62 -36.76
C ASP A 420 12.58 0.60 -36.76
N ASN A 421 12.81 -0.60 -37.29
CA ASN A 421 11.82 -1.68 -37.34
C ASN A 421 11.36 -2.17 -35.95
N ASN A 422 12.14 -1.88 -34.90
CA ASN A 422 11.78 -2.12 -33.50
C ASN A 422 10.86 -1.03 -32.92
N VAL A 423 10.50 -0.02 -33.70
CA VAL A 423 9.61 1.09 -33.33
C VAL A 423 8.33 1.01 -34.18
N MET A 424 7.19 1.30 -33.54
CA MET A 424 5.91 1.49 -34.20
C MET A 424 5.47 2.94 -34.01
N GLY A 425 4.83 3.51 -35.03
CA GLY A 425 4.24 4.83 -35.01
C GLY A 425 2.74 4.81 -35.29
N ILE A 426 2.01 5.69 -34.62
CA ILE A 426 0.59 5.99 -34.84
C ILE A 426 0.51 7.44 -35.29
N THR A 427 0.24 7.65 -36.58
CA THR A 427 0.11 8.99 -37.18
C THR A 427 -1.35 9.43 -37.11
N CYS A 428 -1.60 10.56 -36.45
CA CYS A 428 -2.94 11.07 -36.21
C CYS A 428 -3.55 11.67 -37.48
N SER A 429 -4.85 11.44 -37.71
CA SER A 429 -5.64 12.22 -38.67
C SER A 429 -6.02 13.59 -38.11
N THR A 430 -6.87 14.32 -38.82
CA THR A 430 -7.46 15.59 -38.35
C THR A 430 -8.49 15.41 -37.24
N ALA A 431 -8.95 14.18 -36.97
CA ALA A 431 -9.97 13.89 -35.95
C ALA A 431 -9.41 13.81 -34.51
N ILE A 432 -8.10 13.69 -34.35
CA ILE A 432 -7.45 13.49 -33.04
C ILE A 432 -6.15 14.29 -32.95
N LYS A 433 -5.94 14.95 -31.80
CA LYS A 433 -4.69 15.67 -31.51
C LYS A 433 -3.61 14.70 -31.05
N LYS A 434 -2.37 14.89 -31.51
CA LYS A 434 -1.21 14.06 -31.12
C LYS A 434 -0.97 14.07 -29.61
N GLU A 435 -1.11 15.23 -28.98
CA GLU A 435 -0.91 15.43 -27.54
C GLU A 435 -1.94 14.63 -26.74
N TYR A 436 -3.21 14.67 -27.17
CA TYR A 436 -4.28 13.88 -26.57
C TYR A 436 -4.01 12.38 -26.76
N LEU A 437 -3.71 11.94 -27.98
CA LEU A 437 -3.36 10.54 -28.25
C LEU A 437 -2.18 10.08 -27.38
N TYR A 438 -1.14 10.91 -27.23
CA TYR A 438 0.01 10.62 -26.39
C TYR A 438 -0.39 10.33 -24.94
N TYR A 439 -1.26 11.14 -24.34
CA TYR A 439 -1.72 10.91 -22.96
C TYR A 439 -2.58 9.66 -22.83
N ILE A 440 -3.48 9.40 -23.78
CA ILE A 440 -4.27 8.17 -23.83
C ILE A 440 -3.37 6.93 -23.97
N LEU A 441 -2.35 6.97 -24.83
CA LEU A 441 -1.40 5.87 -24.96
C LEU A 441 -0.51 5.71 -23.71
N CYS A 442 -0.27 6.77 -22.94
CA CYS A 442 0.45 6.68 -21.68
C CYS A 442 -0.32 5.90 -20.61
N SER A 443 -1.66 5.86 -20.64
CA SER A 443 -2.46 5.01 -19.73
C SER A 443 -2.51 3.54 -20.14
N ILE A 444 -2.10 3.21 -21.37
CA ILE A 444 -2.11 1.84 -21.89
C ILE A 444 -0.74 1.19 -21.69
N GLU A 445 -0.71 0.02 -21.06
CA GLU A 445 0.50 -0.78 -20.95
C GLU A 445 0.80 -1.53 -22.24
N LEU A 446 1.96 -1.27 -22.85
CA LEU A 446 2.38 -1.91 -24.11
C LEU A 446 2.53 -3.43 -23.98
N SER A 447 2.80 -3.94 -22.77
CA SER A 447 2.86 -5.38 -22.47
C SER A 447 1.52 -6.07 -22.76
N LYS A 448 0.38 -5.37 -22.62
CA LYS A 448 -0.95 -5.91 -22.95
C LYS A 448 -1.13 -6.15 -24.45
N TRP A 449 -0.36 -5.47 -25.29
CA TRP A 449 -0.37 -5.66 -26.75
C TRP A 449 0.71 -6.64 -27.23
N ALA A 450 1.64 -7.03 -26.36
CA ALA A 450 2.78 -7.85 -26.73
C ALA A 450 2.43 -9.33 -26.79
N SER A 451 2.95 -10.03 -27.79
CA SER A 451 2.91 -11.49 -27.85
C SER A 451 3.80 -12.13 -26.77
N GLN A 452 3.43 -13.32 -26.31
CA GLN A 452 4.26 -14.14 -25.41
C GLN A 452 5.47 -14.81 -26.11
N SER A 453 5.87 -14.32 -27.29
CA SER A 453 7.04 -14.80 -28.01
C SER A 453 8.33 -14.31 -27.35
N ASN A 454 9.46 -14.97 -27.63
CA ASN A 454 10.79 -14.49 -27.24
C ASN A 454 11.65 -14.25 -28.50
N PRO A 455 11.94 -12.99 -28.88
CA PRO A 455 11.57 -11.76 -28.20
C PRO A 455 10.06 -11.43 -28.32
N PRO A 456 9.48 -10.68 -27.35
CA PRO A 456 8.10 -10.23 -27.44
C PRO A 456 7.93 -9.21 -28.57
N SER A 457 6.75 -9.16 -29.17
CA SER A 457 6.47 -8.26 -30.30
C SER A 457 5.02 -7.77 -30.30
N ILE A 458 4.80 -6.53 -30.75
CA ILE A 458 3.46 -5.96 -30.92
C ILE A 458 3.07 -6.04 -32.40
N ARG A 459 1.92 -6.66 -32.69
CA ARG A 459 1.38 -6.73 -34.06
C ARG A 459 0.66 -5.44 -34.41
N LYS A 460 0.81 -4.99 -35.66
CA LYS A 460 0.14 -3.81 -36.19
C LYS A 460 -1.40 -3.90 -36.02
N SER A 461 -1.97 -5.06 -36.38
CA SER A 461 -3.41 -5.31 -36.27
C SER A 461 -3.94 -5.20 -34.83
N THR A 462 -3.14 -5.56 -33.83
CA THR A 462 -3.53 -5.44 -32.41
C THR A 462 -3.71 -3.98 -32.02
N VAL A 463 -2.84 -3.10 -32.51
CA VAL A 463 -2.93 -1.65 -32.25
C VAL A 463 -4.05 -1.02 -33.06
N GLU A 464 -4.21 -1.41 -34.32
CA GLU A 464 -5.28 -0.92 -35.20
C GLU A 464 -6.69 -1.21 -34.63
N GLU A 465 -6.90 -2.42 -34.11
CA GLU A 465 -8.20 -2.84 -33.55
C GLU A 465 -8.47 -2.31 -32.14
N TYR A 466 -7.48 -1.69 -31.49
CA TYR A 466 -7.66 -1.17 -30.14
C TYR A 466 -8.53 0.08 -30.16
N ALA A 467 -9.56 0.12 -29.32
CA ALA A 467 -10.50 1.24 -29.25
C ALA A 467 -10.10 2.22 -28.14
N ILE A 468 -10.17 3.52 -28.44
CA ILE A 468 -9.86 4.60 -27.50
C ILE A 468 -11.00 5.63 -27.45
N PRO A 469 -11.23 6.31 -26.31
CA PRO A 469 -12.24 7.36 -26.21
C PRO A 469 -11.89 8.55 -27.09
N LEU A 470 -12.86 9.05 -27.85
CA LEU A 470 -12.67 10.17 -28.79
C LEU A 470 -13.62 11.35 -28.50
N PRO A 471 -13.20 12.31 -27.65
CA PRO A 471 -13.91 13.57 -27.45
C PRO A 471 -13.91 14.45 -28.72
N PRO A 472 -14.81 15.44 -28.80
CA PRO A 472 -14.67 16.53 -29.75
C PRO A 472 -13.30 17.24 -29.60
N LEU A 473 -12.74 17.77 -30.69
CA LEU A 473 -11.40 18.39 -30.69
C LEU A 473 -11.21 19.49 -29.64
N ALA A 474 -12.21 20.34 -29.41
CA ALA A 474 -12.16 21.37 -28.38
C ALA A 474 -11.98 20.79 -26.97
N VAL A 475 -12.64 19.66 -26.69
CA VAL A 475 -12.54 18.96 -25.42
C VAL A 475 -11.21 18.22 -25.29
N GLN A 476 -10.68 17.66 -26.39
CA GLN A 476 -9.33 17.11 -26.41
C GLN A 476 -8.29 18.18 -26.02
N GLU A 477 -8.43 19.40 -26.54
CA GLU A 477 -7.57 20.54 -26.21
C GLU A 477 -7.68 20.93 -24.73
N GLU A 478 -8.90 21.02 -24.18
CA GLU A 478 -9.10 21.29 -22.75
C GLU A 478 -8.43 20.26 -21.85
N ILE A 479 -8.60 18.96 -22.16
CA ILE A 479 -7.97 17.85 -21.43
C ILE A 479 -6.44 17.97 -21.47
N VAL A 480 -5.89 18.23 -22.66
CA VAL A 480 -4.44 18.39 -22.84
C VAL A 480 -3.92 19.58 -22.03
N VAL A 481 -4.60 20.73 -22.09
CA VAL A 481 -4.23 21.94 -21.32
C VAL A 481 -4.23 21.66 -19.82
N GLU A 482 -5.24 20.95 -19.33
CA GLU A 482 -5.35 20.57 -17.92
C GLU A 482 -4.18 19.66 -17.50
N ILE A 483 -3.94 18.57 -18.25
CA ILE A 483 -2.86 17.62 -17.96
C ILE A 483 -1.48 18.31 -18.03
N GLU A 484 -1.25 19.15 -19.04
CA GLU A 484 -0.01 19.91 -19.17
C GLU A 484 0.20 20.89 -18.01
N SER A 485 -0.88 21.48 -17.48
CA SER A 485 -0.79 22.33 -16.29
C SER A 485 -0.29 21.53 -15.07
N TYR A 486 -0.76 20.29 -14.90
CA TYR A 486 -0.30 19.38 -13.86
C TYR A 486 1.15 18.96 -14.07
N GLN A 487 1.55 18.66 -15.31
CA GLN A 487 2.94 18.35 -15.63
C GLN A 487 3.91 19.49 -15.34
N LYS A 488 3.51 20.74 -15.61
CA LYS A 488 4.34 21.92 -15.28
C LYS A 488 4.60 22.03 -13.78
N ILE A 489 3.61 21.73 -12.94
CA ILE A 489 3.75 21.71 -11.49
C ILE A 489 4.69 20.58 -11.05
N ILE A 490 4.50 19.37 -11.59
CA ILE A 490 5.39 18.23 -11.33
C ILE A 490 6.83 18.56 -11.70
N TYR A 491 7.05 19.17 -12.87
CA TYR A 491 8.38 19.56 -13.34
C TYR A 491 9.02 20.58 -12.39
N GLY A 492 8.31 21.64 -12.01
CA GLY A 492 8.82 22.64 -11.06
C GLY A 492 9.18 22.03 -9.70
N ALA A 493 8.31 21.17 -9.16
CA ALA A 493 8.56 20.49 -7.89
C ALA A 493 9.76 19.54 -7.96
N ARG A 494 9.92 18.81 -9.08
CA ARG A 494 11.10 17.95 -9.31
C ARG A 494 12.39 18.75 -9.33
N GLN A 495 12.40 19.92 -9.97
CA GLN A 495 13.58 20.79 -9.97
C GLN A 495 13.99 21.21 -8.55
N VAL A 496 13.03 21.48 -7.65
CA VAL A 496 13.33 21.77 -6.24
C VAL A 496 13.96 20.55 -5.57
N VAL A 497 13.34 19.36 -5.71
CA VAL A 497 13.79 18.13 -5.06
C VAL A 497 15.17 17.67 -5.54
N GLU A 498 15.44 17.76 -6.85
CA GLU A 498 16.68 17.26 -7.45
C GLU A 498 17.87 18.20 -7.21
N ASN A 499 17.62 19.52 -7.11
CA ASN A 499 18.68 20.51 -6.98
C ASN A 499 18.92 20.99 -5.54
N TYR A 500 17.96 20.82 -4.63
CA TYR A 500 18.14 21.24 -3.24
C TYR A 500 19.09 20.29 -2.49
N LYS A 501 20.09 20.86 -1.83
CA LYS A 501 20.97 20.17 -0.88
C LYS A 501 21.09 21.03 0.37
N PRO A 502 20.86 20.49 1.58
CA PRO A 502 20.99 21.27 2.81
C PRO A 502 22.43 21.76 2.95
N THR A 503 22.64 23.05 3.23
CA THR A 503 24.00 23.60 3.37
C THR A 503 24.22 24.34 4.68
N ILE A 504 25.33 24.03 5.35
CA ILE A 504 25.83 24.74 6.52
C ILE A 504 26.94 25.69 6.06
N LYS A 505 26.79 26.99 6.35
CA LYS A 505 27.88 27.96 6.18
C LYS A 505 28.83 27.85 7.37
N ILE A 506 29.92 27.11 7.19
CA ILE A 506 30.94 26.92 8.22
C ILE A 506 31.72 28.23 8.39
N ASP A 507 31.71 28.78 9.61
CA ASP A 507 32.55 29.92 9.98
C ASP A 507 33.92 29.41 10.46
N PRO A 508 35.04 29.86 9.85
CA PRO A 508 36.38 29.46 10.27
C PRO A 508 36.75 29.86 11.71
N THR A 509 35.99 30.77 12.34
CA THR A 509 36.19 31.18 13.73
C THR A 509 35.58 30.23 14.75
N TRP A 510 34.72 29.28 14.32
CA TRP A 510 34.19 28.26 15.21
C TRP A 510 35.28 27.31 15.68
N GLU A 511 35.14 26.83 16.91
CA GLU A 511 36.13 25.95 17.51
C GLU A 511 36.20 24.63 16.73
N ALA A 512 37.42 24.27 16.32
CA ALA A 512 37.68 23.10 15.50
C ALA A 512 38.08 21.92 16.39
N TYR A 513 37.40 20.80 16.18
CA TYR A 513 37.66 19.52 16.84
C TYR A 513 37.82 18.43 15.78
N THR A 514 38.25 17.24 16.19
CA THR A 514 38.14 16.03 15.38
C THR A 514 36.95 15.18 15.82
N LEU A 515 36.42 14.33 14.94
CA LEU A 515 35.36 13.39 15.32
C LEU A 515 35.78 12.47 16.48
N GLY A 516 37.08 12.15 16.62
CA GLY A 516 37.60 11.38 17.75
C GLY A 516 37.57 12.13 19.08
N ASP A 517 37.66 13.47 19.04
CA ASP A 517 37.50 14.31 20.23
C ASP A 517 36.04 14.30 20.68
N VAL A 518 35.10 14.39 19.74
CA VAL A 518 33.68 14.66 20.01
C VAL A 518 32.84 13.38 20.19
N CYS A 519 33.19 12.29 19.51
CA CYS A 519 32.36 11.08 19.42
C CYS A 519 33.07 9.80 19.90
N HIS A 520 32.32 8.91 20.55
CA HIS A 520 32.61 7.48 20.57
C HIS A 520 32.23 6.89 19.21
N ILE A 521 33.24 6.45 18.45
CA ILE A 521 33.06 5.88 17.11
C ILE A 521 33.07 4.36 17.20
N LEU A 522 31.94 3.74 16.88
CA LEU A 522 31.75 2.30 16.92
C LEU A 522 31.49 1.76 15.51
N ASN A 523 32.34 0.86 15.02
CA ASN A 523 32.06 0.14 13.78
C ASN A 523 31.00 -0.94 14.02
N GLY A 524 30.04 -1.05 13.11
CA GLY A 524 29.07 -2.13 13.13
C GLY A 524 29.68 -3.48 12.75
N SER A 525 28.87 -4.53 12.83
CA SER A 525 29.26 -5.86 12.39
C SER A 525 28.06 -6.66 11.91
N THR A 526 28.33 -7.70 11.12
CA THR A 526 27.31 -8.63 10.64
C THR A 526 27.48 -9.95 11.37
N PRO A 527 26.51 -10.42 12.17
CA PRO A 527 26.48 -11.79 12.66
C PRO A 527 26.59 -12.77 11.49
N SER A 528 27.17 -13.95 11.72
CA SER A 528 27.24 -14.96 10.65
C SER A 528 25.85 -15.25 10.11
N LYS A 529 25.63 -15.04 8.81
CA LYS A 529 24.34 -15.35 8.16
C LYS A 529 24.07 -16.85 8.08
N ALA A 530 25.08 -17.69 8.27
CA ALA A 530 24.93 -19.14 8.35
C ALA A 530 24.37 -19.61 9.71
N GLU A 531 24.52 -18.80 10.75
CA GLU A 531 24.06 -19.11 12.11
C GLU A 531 22.63 -18.61 12.29
N VAL A 532 21.65 -19.46 12.00
CA VAL A 532 20.20 -19.13 12.06
C VAL A 532 19.80 -18.54 13.41
N LYS A 533 20.41 -19.01 14.51
CA LYS A 533 20.20 -18.52 15.89
C LYS A 533 20.43 -17.02 16.09
N TYR A 534 21.13 -16.34 15.18
CA TYR A 534 21.40 -14.91 15.25
C TYR A 534 20.32 -14.04 14.57
N TRP A 535 19.44 -14.64 13.78
CA TRP A 535 18.50 -13.92 12.91
C TRP A 535 17.04 -14.36 13.09
N GLU A 536 16.82 -15.65 13.33
CA GLU A 536 15.49 -16.21 13.55
C GLU A 536 14.87 -15.64 14.83
N ASP A 537 13.60 -15.20 14.76
CA ASP A 537 12.91 -14.54 15.88
C ASP A 537 13.64 -13.33 16.50
N GLY A 538 14.51 -12.68 15.74
CA GLY A 538 15.16 -11.44 16.16
C GLY A 538 14.17 -10.30 16.38
N ASP A 539 14.40 -9.52 17.44
CA ASP A 539 13.65 -8.35 17.88
C ASP A 539 14.54 -7.10 18.00
N ILE A 540 15.86 -7.23 17.84
CA ILE A 540 16.81 -6.12 17.90
C ILE A 540 17.02 -5.56 16.49
N PRO A 541 16.68 -4.27 16.23
CA PRO A 541 16.82 -3.64 14.91
C PRO A 541 18.24 -3.76 14.35
N TRP A 542 18.37 -4.13 13.07
CA TRP A 542 19.65 -4.26 12.36
C TRP A 542 19.62 -3.46 11.05
N PHE A 543 20.28 -2.30 11.08
CA PHE A 543 20.27 -1.28 10.04
C PHE A 543 21.20 -1.60 8.87
N THR A 544 20.74 -1.23 7.68
CA THR A 544 21.46 -1.31 6.40
C THR A 544 21.20 -0.08 5.54
N ILE A 545 21.94 0.06 4.43
CA ILE A 545 21.73 1.12 3.44
C ILE A 545 20.31 1.08 2.84
N ASP A 546 19.66 -0.09 2.79
CA ASP A 546 18.31 -0.20 2.22
C ASP A 546 17.28 0.51 3.08
N ASP A 547 17.50 0.62 4.39
CA ASP A 547 16.59 1.34 5.28
C ASP A 547 16.55 2.84 4.95
N ILE A 548 17.69 3.44 4.53
CA ILE A 548 17.72 4.82 4.04
C ILE A 548 16.87 4.98 2.78
N ARG A 549 16.89 4.00 1.88
CA ARG A 549 16.15 4.05 0.61
C ARG A 549 14.63 4.01 0.81
N ASN A 550 14.17 3.47 1.94
CA ASN A 550 12.74 3.28 2.20
C ASN A 550 12.12 4.44 2.99
N GLN A 551 12.83 4.96 3.99
CA GLN A 551 12.27 5.94 4.93
C GLN A 551 13.04 7.27 4.96
N GLY A 552 14.13 7.38 4.19
CA GLY A 552 15.02 8.53 4.23
C GLY A 552 16.10 8.42 5.31
N ARG A 553 16.72 9.55 5.66
CA ARG A 553 17.95 9.57 6.49
C ARG A 553 17.70 9.60 8.00
N ARG A 554 16.45 9.65 8.46
CA ARG A 554 16.07 9.49 9.87
C ARG A 554 15.45 8.10 10.04
N ILE A 555 16.02 7.27 10.89
CA ILE A 555 15.72 5.84 10.96
C ILE A 555 14.83 5.55 12.16
N TYR A 556 13.55 5.32 11.89
CA TYR A 556 12.53 4.98 12.88
C TYR A 556 12.28 3.47 12.96
N GLU A 557 12.65 2.73 11.92
CA GLU A 557 12.51 1.26 11.85
C GLU A 557 13.62 0.63 10.99
N THR A 558 13.84 -0.67 11.11
CA THR A 558 14.76 -1.43 10.24
C THR A 558 14.06 -2.64 9.65
N ARG A 559 14.41 -3.02 8.42
CA ARG A 559 13.84 -4.21 7.77
C ARG A 559 14.31 -5.54 8.34
N GLN A 560 15.49 -5.54 8.96
CA GLN A 560 16.12 -6.74 9.48
C GLN A 560 16.29 -6.62 10.99
N PHE A 561 16.21 -7.76 11.66
CA PHE A 561 16.35 -7.87 13.09
C PHE A 561 17.33 -9.00 13.40
N ILE A 562 18.08 -8.84 14.48
CA ILE A 562 18.93 -9.86 15.05
C ILE A 562 18.42 -10.26 16.43
N THR A 563 18.85 -11.42 16.90
CA THR A 563 18.45 -11.91 18.24
C THR A 563 19.32 -11.31 19.32
N ARG A 564 18.83 -11.38 20.57
CA ARG A 564 19.65 -11.10 21.76
C ARG A 564 20.92 -11.95 21.83
N LYS A 565 20.87 -13.21 21.39
CA LYS A 565 22.07 -14.07 21.28
C LYS A 565 23.09 -13.50 20.30
N ALA A 566 22.66 -12.91 19.19
CA ALA A 566 23.59 -12.24 18.28
C ALA A 566 24.29 -11.06 18.96
N LEU A 567 23.58 -10.29 19.78
CA LEU A 567 24.17 -9.18 20.53
C LEU A 567 25.15 -9.67 21.62
N GLU A 568 24.85 -10.79 22.29
CA GLU A 568 25.64 -11.33 23.39
C GLU A 568 26.86 -12.16 22.93
N GLU A 569 26.74 -12.90 21.81
CA GLU A 569 27.76 -13.86 21.34
C GLU A 569 28.65 -13.31 20.20
N THR A 570 28.34 -12.13 19.65
CA THR A 570 29.10 -11.56 18.52
C THR A 570 29.65 -10.17 18.84
N SER A 571 30.34 -9.56 17.87
CA SER A 571 30.89 -8.21 18.00
C SER A 571 29.89 -7.09 17.70
N VAL A 572 28.61 -7.42 17.47
CA VAL A 572 27.58 -6.41 17.19
C VAL A 572 27.42 -5.50 18.38
N LYS A 573 27.18 -4.21 18.10
CA LYS A 573 27.00 -3.19 19.11
C LYS A 573 25.65 -2.54 18.96
N LEU A 574 24.91 -2.48 20.05
CA LEU A 574 23.68 -1.70 20.14
C LEU A 574 24.06 -0.23 20.26
N LEU A 575 23.58 0.57 19.30
CA LEU A 575 23.76 2.00 19.24
C LEU A 575 22.52 2.68 19.85
N PRO A 576 22.70 3.67 20.73
CA PRO A 576 21.58 4.40 21.30
C PRO A 576 20.86 5.26 20.24
N PRO A 577 19.62 5.71 20.51
CA PRO A 577 18.98 6.76 19.72
C PRO A 577 19.87 8.00 19.60
N LYS A 578 19.65 8.77 18.55
CA LYS A 578 20.42 9.96 18.15
C LYS A 578 21.87 9.68 17.75
N THR A 579 22.24 8.41 17.54
CA THR A 579 23.52 8.06 16.91
C THR A 579 23.51 8.43 15.43
N VAL A 580 24.53 9.16 14.97
CA VAL A 580 24.72 9.42 13.54
C VAL A 580 25.48 8.26 12.90
N LEU A 581 24.89 7.63 11.89
CA LEU A 581 25.43 6.49 11.17
C LEU A 581 26.16 7.00 9.93
N LEU A 582 27.43 6.63 9.75
CA LEU A 582 28.27 7.09 8.63
C LEU A 582 28.84 5.91 7.85
N CYS A 583 28.54 5.84 6.56
CA CYS A 583 29.04 4.80 5.67
C CYS A 583 30.50 5.06 5.26
N CYS A 584 31.35 4.05 5.46
CA CYS A 584 32.80 4.14 5.25
C CYS A 584 33.33 3.11 4.25
N THR A 585 32.46 2.53 3.41
CA THR A 585 32.80 1.46 2.45
C THR A 585 32.28 1.76 1.04
N ALA A 586 31.61 0.83 0.34
CA ALA A 586 31.22 0.97 -1.07
C ALA A 586 30.42 2.25 -1.41
N SER A 587 29.73 2.83 -0.43
CA SER A 587 28.98 4.09 -0.55
C SER A 587 29.51 5.14 0.43
N VAL A 588 30.82 5.39 0.41
CA VAL A 588 31.49 6.38 1.30
C VAL A 588 30.71 7.70 1.33
N GLY A 589 30.38 8.16 2.53
CA GLY A 589 29.72 9.44 2.75
C GLY A 589 28.20 9.38 2.80
N GLU A 590 27.58 8.22 2.59
CA GLU A 590 26.17 8.03 2.98
C GLU A 590 26.03 8.10 4.49
N TYR A 591 24.95 8.75 4.97
CA TYR A 591 24.73 8.95 6.39
C TYR A 591 23.25 8.93 6.78
N ALA A 592 23.00 8.63 8.06
CA ALA A 592 21.68 8.65 8.66
C ALA A 592 21.77 9.02 10.16
N ILE A 593 20.63 9.27 10.79
CA ILE A 593 20.51 9.37 12.26
C ILE A 593 19.51 8.32 12.75
N ALA A 594 19.90 7.58 13.79
CA ALA A 594 19.03 6.60 14.45
C ALA A 594 18.03 7.31 15.36
N GLU A 595 16.73 7.13 15.15
CA GLU A 595 15.68 7.64 16.04
C GLU A 595 15.27 6.59 17.09
N ILE A 596 15.61 5.34 16.83
CA ILE A 596 15.44 4.18 17.72
C ILE A 596 16.81 3.59 18.10
N PRO A 597 16.91 2.80 19.19
CA PRO A 597 18.08 1.97 19.43
C PRO A 597 18.22 0.94 18.30
N LEU A 598 19.40 0.79 17.73
CA LEU A 598 19.63 -0.14 16.62
C LEU A 598 21.05 -0.66 16.57
N THR A 599 21.25 -1.76 15.86
CA THR A 599 22.56 -2.30 15.50
C THR A 599 22.80 -2.07 14.01
N THR A 600 24.02 -2.20 13.51
CA THR A 600 24.32 -1.97 12.08
C THR A 600 25.43 -2.89 11.59
N ASN A 601 25.47 -3.09 10.27
CA ASN A 601 26.52 -3.83 9.58
C ASN A 601 27.88 -3.08 9.58
N GLN A 602 28.95 -3.76 9.13
CA GLN A 602 30.32 -3.24 9.05
C GLN A 602 30.52 -2.07 8.08
N GLN A 603 29.54 -1.76 7.23
CA GLN A 603 29.63 -0.65 6.29
C GLN A 603 29.51 0.70 7.00
N PHE A 604 28.89 0.74 8.18
CA PHE A 604 28.61 1.95 8.93
C PHE A 604 29.39 2.03 10.24
N ASN A 605 29.80 3.25 10.57
CA ASN A 605 30.27 3.64 11.88
C ASN A 605 29.18 4.46 12.58
N GLY A 606 28.83 4.08 13.81
CA GLY A 606 28.00 4.89 14.70
C GLY A 606 28.85 5.96 15.38
N LEU A 607 28.46 7.22 15.22
CA LEU A 607 29.01 8.39 15.89
C LEU A 607 28.11 8.75 17.07
N ILE A 608 28.53 8.35 18.26
CA ILE A 608 27.82 8.65 19.52
C ILE A 608 28.52 9.84 20.17
N ILE A 609 27.82 10.94 20.39
CA ILE A 609 28.39 12.13 21.06
C ILE A 609 28.82 11.73 22.47
N LYS A 610 30.04 12.09 22.87
CA LYS A 610 30.54 11.82 24.24
C LYS A 610 29.82 12.69 25.25
N ASP A 611 29.69 12.20 26.49
CA ASP A 611 29.03 12.93 27.58
C ASP A 611 29.66 14.32 27.82
N GLU A 612 30.98 14.44 27.69
CA GLU A 612 31.71 15.72 27.82
C GLU A 612 31.37 16.76 26.73
N PHE A 613 30.74 16.32 25.64
CA PHE A 613 30.26 17.16 24.53
C PHE A 613 28.74 17.23 24.45
N ALA A 614 27.99 16.57 25.34
CA ALA A 614 26.53 16.56 25.31
C ALA A 614 25.91 17.97 25.38
N ASP A 615 26.51 18.86 26.18
CA ASP A 615 26.10 20.27 26.31
C ASP A 615 26.70 21.20 25.24
N LYS A 616 27.57 20.67 24.36
CA LYS A 616 28.26 21.43 23.32
C LYS A 616 27.81 21.07 21.91
N MET A 617 27.22 19.90 21.69
CA MET A 617 26.95 19.36 20.36
C MET A 617 25.56 18.75 20.28
N LEU A 618 24.74 19.24 19.35
CA LEU A 618 23.43 18.64 19.07
C LEU A 618 23.57 17.46 18.10
N PRO A 619 22.90 16.32 18.35
CA PRO A 619 22.88 15.21 17.40
C PRO A 619 22.38 15.60 16.01
N ASP A 620 21.34 16.45 15.93
CA ASP A 620 20.80 16.91 14.65
C ASP A 620 21.78 17.81 13.89
N TYR A 621 22.61 18.60 14.60
CA TYR A 621 23.67 19.37 13.97
C TYR A 621 24.76 18.43 13.42
N LEU A 622 25.16 17.40 14.17
CA LEU A 622 26.10 16.38 13.70
C LEU A 622 25.57 15.66 12.45
N PHE A 623 24.28 15.33 12.46
CA PHE A 623 23.60 14.70 11.34
C PHE A 623 23.65 15.56 10.07
N TYR A 624 23.31 16.85 10.15
CA TYR A 624 23.41 17.74 8.99
C TYR A 624 24.84 18.02 8.55
N TYR A 625 25.78 18.03 9.48
CA TYR A 625 27.20 18.20 9.17
C TYR A 625 27.78 16.95 8.49
N ALA A 626 27.21 15.77 8.72
CA ALA A 626 27.75 14.51 8.22
C ALA A 626 27.90 14.43 6.69
N GLN A 627 27.10 15.19 5.95
CA GLN A 627 27.23 15.31 4.49
C GLN A 627 28.59 15.82 4.03
N TYR A 628 29.28 16.61 4.86
CA TYR A 628 30.61 17.16 4.55
C TYR A 628 31.73 16.15 4.79
N PHE A 629 31.47 15.12 5.62
CA PHE A 629 32.48 14.11 5.90
C PHE A 629 32.84 13.33 4.65
N GLY A 630 31.89 13.07 3.74
CA GLY A 630 32.15 12.36 2.48
C GLY A 630 33.30 12.95 1.65
N GLN A 631 33.41 14.29 1.59
CA GLN A 631 34.48 14.97 0.86
C GLN A 631 35.83 14.83 1.57
N SER A 632 35.88 15.02 2.89
CA SER A 632 37.09 14.84 3.70
C SER A 632 37.57 13.39 3.69
N MET A 633 36.64 12.46 3.79
CA MET A 633 36.84 11.00 3.75
C MET A 633 37.35 10.51 2.38
N SER A 634 36.85 11.08 1.28
CA SER A 634 37.31 10.73 -0.07
C SER A 634 38.78 11.04 -0.32
N ARG A 635 39.37 11.98 0.46
CA ARG A 635 40.80 12.31 0.43
C ARG A 635 41.65 11.36 1.28
N LEU A 636 41.03 10.63 2.20
CA LEU A 636 41.67 9.67 3.12
C LEU A 636 41.67 8.24 2.56
N GLY A 637 40.74 7.90 1.65
CA GLY A 637 40.67 6.57 1.03
C GLY A 637 41.80 6.31 0.03
N GLY A 638 42.48 5.16 0.16
CA GLY A 638 43.55 4.73 -0.75
C GLY A 638 43.12 4.58 -2.22
N SER A 639 44.10 4.55 -3.13
CA SER A 639 43.94 4.52 -4.59
C SER A 639 43.43 3.20 -5.20
N THR A 640 42.93 2.27 -4.39
CA THR A 640 42.39 0.97 -4.84
C THR A 640 40.87 1.02 -5.12
N ALA A 641 40.40 0.08 -5.96
CA ALA A 641 39.00 0.01 -6.43
C ALA A 641 37.94 -0.17 -5.32
N PHE A 642 38.33 -0.52 -4.09
CA PHE A 642 37.47 -0.59 -2.91
C PHE A 642 37.93 0.44 -1.87
N LYS A 643 37.24 1.59 -1.81
CA LYS A 643 37.50 2.62 -0.80
C LYS A 643 36.92 2.20 0.55
N PHE A 644 37.78 1.72 1.43
CA PHE A 644 37.47 1.44 2.84
C PHE A 644 38.14 2.51 3.72
N ILE A 645 37.40 3.06 4.68
CA ILE A 645 37.91 4.08 5.62
C ILE A 645 37.89 3.49 7.02
N SER A 646 39.06 3.43 7.65
CA SER A 646 39.20 2.85 8.97
C SER A 646 38.63 3.77 10.05
N VAL A 647 38.22 3.22 11.19
CA VAL A 647 37.79 4.02 12.36
C VAL A 647 38.89 4.99 12.80
N ARG A 648 40.18 4.63 12.64
CA ARG A 648 41.32 5.51 12.93
C ARG A 648 41.29 6.76 12.06
N ASP A 649 40.94 6.61 10.77
CA ASP A 649 40.87 7.73 9.84
C ASP A 649 39.60 8.55 10.05
N VAL A 650 38.46 7.93 10.39
CA VAL A 650 37.23 8.67 10.74
C VAL A 650 37.48 9.57 11.95
N LYS A 651 38.25 9.11 12.94
CA LYS A 651 38.60 9.90 14.13
C LYS A 651 39.34 11.20 13.81
N THR A 652 40.06 11.29 12.69
CA THR A 652 40.83 12.50 12.32
C THR A 652 40.02 13.50 11.50
N VAL A 653 38.79 13.16 11.11
CA VAL A 653 37.94 14.04 10.32
C VAL A 653 37.60 15.30 11.13
N PRO A 654 37.87 16.51 10.61
CA PRO A 654 37.62 17.74 11.33
C PRO A 654 36.14 18.12 11.35
N ILE A 655 35.70 18.72 12.45
CA ILE A 655 34.36 19.28 12.65
C ILE A 655 34.47 20.63 13.35
N HIS A 656 33.72 21.62 12.86
CA HIS A 656 33.63 22.93 13.49
C HIS A 656 32.34 23.02 14.32
N ILE A 657 32.46 23.37 15.58
CA ILE A 657 31.36 23.37 16.54
C ILE A 657 31.10 24.80 17.01
N PRO A 658 30.00 25.45 16.57
CA PRO A 658 29.58 26.72 17.12
C PRO A 658 28.85 26.54 18.46
N SER A 659 28.49 27.63 19.13
CA SER A 659 27.62 27.57 20.31
C SER A 659 26.31 26.82 20.03
N VAL A 660 25.74 26.15 21.04
CA VAL A 660 24.50 25.38 20.91
C VAL A 660 23.35 26.22 20.35
N ASP A 661 23.24 27.51 20.72
CA ASP A 661 22.20 28.39 20.18
C ASP A 661 22.34 28.64 18.67
N VAL A 662 23.58 28.72 18.17
CA VAL A 662 23.85 28.82 16.73
C VAL A 662 23.54 27.49 16.04
N GLN A 663 23.89 26.35 16.66
CA GLN A 663 23.53 25.02 16.14
C GLN A 663 22.01 24.86 16.02
N LYS A 664 21.24 25.23 17.05
CA LYS A 664 19.77 25.21 17.02
C LYS A 664 19.24 26.04 15.85
N LYS A 665 19.70 27.28 15.69
CA LYS A 665 19.29 28.14 14.57
C LYS A 665 19.58 27.53 13.21
N ILE A 666 20.74 26.90 13.05
CA ILE A 666 21.11 26.20 11.79
C ILE A 666 20.17 25.00 11.57
N VAL A 667 19.99 24.16 12.57
CA VAL A 667 19.14 22.96 12.51
C VAL A 667 17.69 23.34 12.21
N ASP A 668 17.13 24.33 12.90
CA ASP A 668 15.77 24.80 12.70
C ASP A 668 15.57 25.35 11.29
N SER A 669 16.51 26.15 10.78
CA SER A 669 16.48 26.65 9.40
C SER A 669 16.48 25.51 8.38
N LEU A 670 17.39 24.53 8.54
CA LEU A 670 17.49 23.39 7.63
C LEU A 670 16.25 22.49 7.70
N ASN A 671 15.70 22.27 8.88
CA ASN A 671 14.45 21.51 9.06
C ASN A 671 13.29 22.17 8.30
N VAL A 672 13.16 23.50 8.36
CA VAL A 672 12.14 24.24 7.60
C VAL A 672 12.35 24.05 6.10
N GLU A 673 13.57 24.24 5.59
CA GLU A 673 13.87 24.08 4.17
C GLU A 673 13.61 22.65 3.68
N ILE A 674 14.03 21.63 4.44
CA ILE A 674 13.80 20.22 4.11
C ILE A 674 12.31 19.89 4.13
N SER A 675 11.55 20.43 5.08
CA SER A 675 10.10 20.22 5.11
C SER A 675 9.42 20.72 3.83
N MET A 676 9.88 21.84 3.27
CA MET A 676 9.38 22.37 1.99
C MET A 676 9.75 21.46 0.80
N VAL A 677 10.94 20.85 0.84
CA VAL A 677 11.38 19.90 -0.19
C VAL A 677 10.57 18.60 -0.13
N GLU A 678 10.30 18.07 1.07
CA GLU A 678 9.44 16.90 1.23
C GLU A 678 8.00 17.19 0.78
N GLN A 679 7.46 18.38 1.06
CA GLN A 679 6.17 18.82 0.52
C GLN A 679 6.14 18.83 -1.02
N ASN A 680 7.24 19.18 -1.69
CA ASN A 680 7.35 19.09 -3.14
C ASN A 680 7.30 17.63 -3.64
N LYS A 681 7.86 16.67 -2.89
CA LYS A 681 7.70 15.23 -3.22
C LYS A 681 6.25 14.79 -3.11
N SER A 682 5.55 15.19 -2.05
CA SER A 682 4.10 14.93 -1.92
C SER A 682 3.30 15.59 -3.04
N LEU A 683 3.66 16.81 -3.43
CA LEU A 683 3.02 17.54 -4.54
C LEU A 683 3.15 16.78 -5.87
N ILE A 684 4.32 16.21 -6.15
CA ILE A 684 4.54 15.39 -7.35
C ILE A 684 3.56 14.20 -7.38
N GLU A 685 3.40 13.49 -6.26
CA GLU A 685 2.49 12.34 -6.20
C GLU A 685 1.02 12.74 -6.34
N ILE A 686 0.59 13.84 -5.70
CA ILE A 686 -0.77 14.37 -5.84
C ILE A 686 -1.09 14.69 -7.30
N PHE A 687 -0.21 15.41 -8.00
CA PHE A 687 -0.47 15.80 -9.39
C PHE A 687 -0.31 14.64 -10.37
N ARG A 688 0.52 13.63 -10.06
CA ARG A 688 0.52 12.35 -10.80
C ARG A 688 -0.83 11.65 -10.68
N GLN A 689 -1.41 11.64 -9.48
CA GLN A 689 -2.72 11.04 -9.27
C GLN A 689 -3.80 11.82 -10.03
N LYS A 690 -3.80 13.16 -9.98
CA LYS A 690 -4.73 13.98 -10.78
C LYS A 690 -4.67 13.71 -12.27
N ILE A 691 -3.48 13.49 -12.84
CA ILE A 691 -3.34 13.10 -14.26
C ILE A 691 -3.99 11.73 -14.50
N LYS A 692 -3.79 10.76 -13.61
CA LYS A 692 -4.45 9.44 -13.71
C LYS A 692 -5.96 9.56 -13.62
N ASP A 693 -6.47 10.30 -12.63
CA ASP A 693 -7.91 10.52 -12.42
C ASP A 693 -8.53 11.20 -13.64
N LYS A 694 -7.83 12.19 -14.22
CA LYS A 694 -8.32 12.87 -15.42
C LYS A 694 -8.39 11.93 -16.63
N ILE A 695 -7.41 11.05 -16.79
CA ILE A 695 -7.44 10.06 -17.86
C ILE A 695 -8.53 9.02 -17.60
N ALA A 696 -8.70 8.55 -16.36
CA ALA A 696 -9.77 7.66 -15.96
C ALA A 696 -11.15 8.25 -16.30
N GLU A 697 -11.39 9.54 -16.00
CA GLU A 697 -12.62 10.26 -16.39
C GLU A 697 -12.88 10.17 -17.91
N VAL A 698 -11.83 10.26 -18.73
CA VAL A 698 -11.94 10.18 -20.19
C VAL A 698 -12.26 8.76 -20.67
N TRP A 699 -11.76 7.75 -19.98
CA TRP A 699 -12.16 6.35 -20.16
C TRP A 699 -13.54 6.03 -19.56
N GLY A 700 -14.05 6.92 -18.70
CA GLY A 700 -15.25 6.75 -17.90
C GLY A 700 -15.11 5.68 -16.81
N GLU A 701 -13.91 5.59 -16.23
CA GLU A 701 -13.54 4.73 -15.10
C GLU A 701 -13.70 5.44 -13.74
#